data_AF-A0A146LTM6-F1
#
_entry.id   AF-A0A146LTM6-F1
#
_cell.length_a   1.000
_cell.length_b   1.000
_cell.length_c   1.000
_cell.angle_alpha   90.00
_cell.angle_beta   90.00
_cell.angle_gamma   90.00
#
_symmetry.space_group_name_H-M   'P 1'
#
loop_
_entity.id
_entity.type
_entity.pdbx_description
1 polymer ?
#
loop_
_entity_poly.entity_id
_entity_poly.type
_entity_poly.pdbx_seq_one_letter_code
_entity_poly.pdbx_strand_id
1 'polypeptide(L)'
;LKFHEFSRRANCAAADNLRMFWRKEFGRDFDNKITDMILRRMVSISWDKVATLKASSTFDPKEAPEGKVRTTRMRVIIAVLQNEGLIGKKPVDSIVNILNWVDSDGGLRVDLFKKNQHGGLREIYVLELHSRILQLFLEEISRAICDTIPMEMMMHASEKLRRPQEHIIRSARRPEKFKTNVCSSNDAKVWNQGHLVTKFIQFLVRALPTEFHGLIINGMKQWLNKRIKLPDGVYNLLFFKPETEFFGKEESTLSDAYRGLVEVPWMKMGANHMNIRSGMMQGILHYTSSAYHASVLMLRDNLFKSYMQKLGIKVLTTDLVSSDDSSRLTDTFSTSEQLAKRGLIFSRADHIAIAKFSTFFGIAMSPKSSIATSHVVEFNSEFYIRASLARPTYKWVVAAIGVIEIESLFERQELMYNLMVELLEGGSGFMQAHGTQLAQAFLHYKLLGAGINKLWATYSHKLTDIADPSLGFFLTDPPVACGLFGLNFSFWSLVLANEHLNCRLQNQIETGNLTSTTKGSLMNGVQIRYGNRARVLKILEDAESYYPGWQDVIESDPQVLYQHPSNKRDVLLRMLVKLTSPSVTASLSAGNAISRMISSSVYVITHKATSLGSAWFKLVENYQELNSKRYSLFQLLAMDVDRKPLTPENFQALFPLSKQYQQADDLIRKVSKFQHTHSNQRKRLRSHIAVFPVQSEVALSLEDVVRRIWFGQVLPVSDRVVRASWAHYKRLFPWLLEDPIDTLKSEDCPFDSQISLRNFVARQGLKSRFVHLTGAPVRTTESHDMILTAICNNQKPHVVLSLEGKSRDQHKIHSFDSMVANLAKILAYPWNNEEKLRRVSNELEFGQNIWDGGVVRPPPRLQRLSVIQDAIRYSRNPSKTLSDGQKIYDKISLMKGGSIGGWLRRQSRTDTGWSGSGVWFGKTGDTIIRLELQGGELLRMTVDDIESAKRDRNLIAKLISDMEVFVKPSSLTFSMSNWFWFGSNFSRERIGCPVFVGKQVFNEASEMPRFVTRVLDSSIRLYLDVGRMLNICSYNYQSEDFRWYATSPGRSADAVWENWSRKGFLSAVH
;
A
#
# COMPACT_ATOMS: atom_id res chain seq x y z
N LEU A 1 -20.48 -36.13 -18.04
CA LEU A 1 -19.22 -36.31 -17.32
C LEU A 1 -19.56 -36.52 -15.85
N LYS A 2 -19.05 -37.59 -15.23
CA LYS A 2 -19.14 -37.80 -13.78
C LYS A 2 -18.30 -36.73 -13.06
N PHE A 3 -18.49 -36.60 -11.74
CA PHE A 3 -17.95 -35.50 -10.94
C PHE A 3 -16.42 -35.25 -11.08
N HIS A 4 -15.60 -36.29 -11.21
CA HIS A 4 -14.14 -36.18 -11.39
C HIS A 4 -13.66 -36.26 -12.85
N GLU A 5 -14.56 -36.44 -13.80
CA GLU A 5 -14.22 -36.57 -15.22
C GLU A 5 -14.08 -35.18 -15.88
N PHE A 6 -13.23 -35.11 -16.90
CA PHE A 6 -13.01 -33.90 -17.69
C PHE A 6 -12.77 -34.28 -19.16
N SER A 7 -13.03 -33.35 -20.07
CA SER A 7 -12.78 -33.54 -21.49
C SER A 7 -11.31 -33.26 -21.81
N ARG A 8 -10.61 -34.29 -22.32
CA ARG A 8 -9.22 -34.15 -22.81
C ARG A 8 -9.10 -33.05 -23.87
N ARG A 9 -10.02 -33.01 -24.85
CA ARG A 9 -9.99 -32.02 -25.93
C ARG A 9 -10.17 -30.60 -25.40
N ALA A 10 -11.09 -30.42 -24.45
CA ALA A 10 -11.31 -29.11 -23.82
C ALA A 10 -10.07 -28.65 -23.05
N ASN A 11 -9.47 -29.56 -22.26
CA ASN A 11 -8.27 -29.28 -21.48
C ASN A 11 -7.08 -28.87 -22.37
N CYS A 12 -6.83 -29.62 -23.45
CA CYS A 12 -5.82 -29.25 -24.46
C CYS A 12 -6.12 -27.89 -25.10
N ALA A 13 -7.38 -27.59 -25.41
CA ALA A 13 -7.76 -26.31 -26.01
C ALA A 13 -7.49 -25.11 -25.08
N ALA A 14 -7.61 -25.27 -23.76
CA ALA A 14 -7.26 -24.22 -22.81
C ALA A 14 -5.74 -23.96 -22.80
N ALA A 15 -4.92 -25.02 -22.84
CA ALA A 15 -3.47 -24.90 -22.95
C ALA A 15 -3.04 -24.27 -24.29
N ASP A 16 -3.64 -24.68 -25.40
CA ASP A 16 -3.37 -24.14 -26.73
C ASP A 16 -3.75 -22.66 -26.81
N ASN A 17 -4.88 -22.26 -26.20
CA ASN A 17 -5.29 -20.87 -26.13
C ASN A 17 -4.34 -20.00 -25.30
N LEU A 18 -3.78 -20.54 -24.21
CA LEU A 18 -2.74 -19.87 -23.43
C LEU A 18 -1.45 -19.67 -24.26
N ARG A 19 -1.02 -20.70 -25.01
CA ARG A 19 0.13 -20.56 -25.93
C ARG A 19 -0.12 -19.52 -27.02
N MET A 20 -1.34 -19.45 -27.56
CA MET A 20 -1.71 -18.40 -28.53
C MET A 20 -1.62 -17.00 -27.90
N PHE A 21 -2.05 -16.85 -26.65
CA PHE A 21 -1.92 -15.60 -25.92
C PHE A 21 -0.45 -15.21 -25.73
N TRP A 22 0.41 -16.12 -25.28
CA TRP A 22 1.85 -15.86 -25.15
C TRP A 22 2.51 -15.50 -26.48
N ARG A 23 2.13 -16.17 -27.58
CA ARG A 23 2.63 -15.84 -28.91
C ARG A 23 2.27 -14.42 -29.34
N LYS A 24 1.10 -13.92 -28.90
CA LYS A 24 0.66 -12.55 -29.17
C LYS A 24 1.42 -11.52 -28.32
N GLU A 25 1.61 -11.81 -27.03
CA GLU A 25 2.24 -10.87 -26.08
C GLU A 25 3.78 -10.85 -26.17
N PHE A 26 4.40 -12.00 -26.42
CA PHE A 26 5.86 -12.17 -26.39
C PHE A 26 6.47 -12.47 -27.76
N GLY A 27 5.64 -12.59 -28.81
CA GLY A 27 6.10 -12.86 -30.17
C GLY A 27 6.42 -14.34 -30.42
N ARG A 28 7.27 -14.62 -31.42
CA ARG A 28 7.58 -15.99 -31.84
C ARG A 28 8.42 -16.76 -30.82
N ASP A 29 9.26 -16.08 -30.06
CA ASP A 29 10.22 -16.66 -29.10
C ASP A 29 9.65 -16.79 -27.67
N PHE A 30 8.33 -16.95 -27.55
CA PHE A 30 7.67 -16.96 -26.26
C PHE A 30 8.08 -18.18 -25.40
N ASP A 31 8.38 -19.33 -26.00
CA ASP A 31 8.77 -20.55 -25.27
C ASP A 31 10.07 -20.33 -24.47
N ASN A 32 11.08 -19.66 -25.06
CA ASN A 32 12.33 -19.32 -24.38
C ASN A 32 12.09 -18.31 -23.25
N LYS A 33 11.23 -17.31 -23.47
CA LYS A 33 10.90 -16.32 -22.45
C LYS A 33 10.19 -16.93 -21.23
N ILE A 34 9.22 -17.82 -21.46
CA ILE A 34 8.53 -18.54 -20.38
C ILE A 34 9.51 -19.47 -19.64
N THR A 35 10.38 -20.16 -20.37
CA THR A 35 11.42 -21.02 -19.79
C THR A 35 12.35 -20.23 -18.87
N ASP A 36 12.87 -19.10 -19.34
CA ASP A 36 13.73 -18.21 -18.55
C ASP A 36 13.00 -17.65 -17.31
N MET A 37 11.72 -17.27 -17.44
CA MET A 37 10.91 -16.84 -16.28
C MET A 37 10.78 -17.94 -15.21
N ILE A 38 10.54 -19.20 -15.62
CA ILE A 38 10.45 -20.33 -14.70
C ILE A 38 11.81 -20.59 -14.04
N LEU A 39 12.89 -20.67 -14.83
CA LEU A 39 14.24 -20.95 -14.33
C LEU A 39 14.72 -19.87 -13.35
N ARG A 40 14.52 -18.58 -13.67
CA ARG A 40 14.84 -17.48 -12.77
C ARG A 40 14.13 -17.61 -11.43
N ARG A 41 12.84 -17.97 -11.44
CA ARG A 41 12.06 -18.20 -10.21
C ARG A 41 12.64 -19.34 -9.39
N MET A 42 12.93 -20.49 -10.02
CA MET A 42 13.54 -21.63 -9.33
C MET A 42 14.91 -21.30 -8.71
N VAL A 43 15.80 -20.65 -9.45
CA VAL A 43 17.15 -20.26 -8.99
C VAL A 43 17.12 -19.19 -7.90
N SER A 44 16.09 -18.33 -7.91
CA SER A 44 15.89 -17.29 -6.88
C SER A 44 15.47 -17.84 -5.51
N ILE A 45 15.04 -19.10 -5.44
CA ILE A 45 14.76 -19.78 -4.18
C ILE A 45 16.07 -20.01 -3.44
N SER A 46 16.07 -19.71 -2.15
CA SER A 46 17.21 -19.90 -1.27
C SER A 46 16.75 -20.62 0.00
N TRP A 47 17.67 -21.33 0.65
CA TRP A 47 17.35 -22.13 1.83
C TRP A 47 16.79 -21.30 2.99
N ASP A 48 17.20 -20.04 3.13
CA ASP A 48 16.62 -19.11 4.11
C ASP A 48 15.13 -18.79 3.84
N LYS A 49 14.68 -18.82 2.58
CA LYS A 49 13.26 -18.67 2.21
C LYS A 49 12.48 -19.97 2.45
N VAL A 50 13.10 -21.13 2.25
CA VAL A 50 12.50 -22.45 2.52
C VAL A 50 12.33 -22.67 4.03
N ALA A 51 13.36 -22.34 4.82
CA ALA A 51 13.44 -22.46 6.26
C ALA A 51 12.53 -21.45 6.99
N THR A 52 11.22 -21.66 6.89
CA THR A 52 10.20 -20.81 7.52
C THR A 52 9.85 -21.29 8.93
N LEU A 53 9.13 -20.46 9.68
CA LEU A 53 8.49 -20.84 10.94
C LEU A 53 7.16 -21.56 10.77
N LYS A 54 6.79 -21.96 9.54
CA LYS A 54 5.58 -22.76 9.34
C LYS A 54 5.79 -24.14 9.96
N ALA A 55 4.70 -24.76 10.37
CA ALA A 55 4.74 -26.15 10.85
C ALA A 55 5.02 -27.09 9.67
N SER A 56 5.76 -28.16 9.95
CA SER A 56 5.97 -29.31 9.09
C SER A 56 5.54 -30.57 9.84
N SER A 57 5.02 -31.54 9.08
CA SER A 57 4.57 -32.81 9.64
C SER A 57 5.75 -33.71 9.97
N THR A 58 5.70 -34.36 11.13
CA THR A 58 6.63 -35.43 11.55
C THR A 58 5.98 -36.80 11.41
N PHE A 59 4.84 -36.88 10.72
CA PHE A 59 4.09 -38.12 10.56
C PHE A 59 4.88 -39.15 9.75
N ASP A 60 5.02 -40.37 10.29
CA ASP A 60 5.47 -41.54 9.56
C ASP A 60 4.32 -42.57 9.42
N PRO A 61 3.92 -42.94 8.19
CA PRO A 61 2.89 -43.96 7.97
C PRO A 61 3.35 -45.39 8.29
N LYS A 62 4.66 -45.64 8.46
CA LYS A 62 5.22 -46.96 8.78
C LYS A 62 5.24 -47.24 10.29
N GLU A 63 5.20 -46.21 11.12
CA GLU A 63 5.21 -46.35 12.58
C GLU A 63 3.79 -46.55 13.11
N ALA A 64 3.57 -47.69 13.78
CA ALA A 64 2.37 -47.90 14.59
C ALA A 64 2.58 -47.21 15.95
N PRO A 65 1.72 -46.25 16.35
CA PRO A 65 1.87 -45.60 17.63
C PRO A 65 1.63 -46.57 18.79
N GLU A 66 2.56 -46.63 19.75
CA GLU A 66 2.34 -47.32 21.03
C GLU A 66 1.62 -46.37 22.00
N GLY A 67 0.40 -46.74 22.40
CA GLY A 67 -0.37 -45.99 23.40
C GLY A 67 -1.03 -44.70 22.88
N LYS A 68 -1.25 -43.74 23.78
CA LYS A 68 -2.02 -42.52 23.49
C LYS A 68 -1.23 -41.58 22.58
N VAL A 69 -1.71 -41.44 21.35
CA VAL A 69 -1.05 -40.66 20.30
C VAL A 69 -1.23 -39.18 20.54
N ARG A 70 -0.11 -38.44 20.51
CA ARG A 70 -0.08 -36.98 20.46
C ARG A 70 0.96 -36.53 19.45
N THR A 71 0.51 -35.99 18.34
CA THR A 71 1.38 -35.51 17.26
C THR A 71 2.10 -34.24 17.68
N THR A 72 3.44 -34.29 17.69
CA THR A 72 4.29 -33.11 17.84
C THR A 72 4.77 -32.64 16.47
N ARG A 73 4.24 -31.51 15.99
CA ARG A 73 4.74 -30.88 14.76
C ARG A 73 6.03 -30.11 15.04
N MET A 74 6.92 -30.11 14.06
CA MET A 74 8.14 -29.32 14.10
C MET A 74 8.04 -28.10 13.16
N ARG A 75 8.96 -27.14 13.32
CA ARG A 75 9.04 -25.98 12.42
C ARG A 75 9.90 -26.35 11.21
N VAL A 76 9.57 -25.80 10.03
CA VAL A 76 10.30 -26.12 8.78
C VAL A 76 11.79 -25.79 8.90
N ILE A 77 12.15 -24.68 9.54
CA ILE A 77 13.57 -24.34 9.78
C ILE A 77 14.31 -25.44 10.57
N ILE A 78 13.69 -26.02 11.59
CA ILE A 78 14.28 -27.13 12.37
C ILE A 78 14.34 -28.40 11.52
N ALA A 79 13.28 -28.66 10.73
CA ALA A 79 13.24 -29.82 9.83
C ALA A 79 14.38 -29.76 8.79
N VAL A 80 14.67 -28.57 8.24
CA VAL A 80 15.78 -28.36 7.32
C VAL A 80 17.12 -28.61 8.01
N LEU A 81 17.32 -28.11 9.23
CA LEU A 81 18.55 -28.34 10.00
C LEU A 81 18.77 -29.83 10.32
N GLN A 82 17.71 -30.53 10.74
CA GLN A 82 17.75 -32.00 10.97
C GLN A 82 18.04 -32.81 9.70
N ASN A 83 17.78 -32.24 8.52
CA ASN A 83 18.04 -32.86 7.23
C ASN A 83 19.15 -32.12 6.49
N GLU A 84 20.24 -31.78 7.18
CA GLU A 84 21.33 -30.97 6.61
C GLU A 84 22.01 -31.60 5.37
N GLY A 85 21.88 -32.92 5.18
CA GLY A 85 22.30 -33.61 3.95
C GLY A 85 21.54 -33.17 2.70
N LEU A 86 20.36 -32.55 2.86
CA LEU A 86 19.61 -31.93 1.76
C LEU A 86 20.21 -30.58 1.33
N ILE A 87 21.03 -29.94 2.17
CA ILE A 87 21.45 -28.56 1.96
C ILE A 87 22.62 -28.49 0.97
N GLY A 88 22.29 -28.24 -0.30
CA GLY A 88 23.23 -27.79 -1.32
C GLY A 88 23.39 -26.27 -1.36
N LYS A 89 24.07 -25.74 -2.39
CA LYS A 89 24.21 -24.29 -2.62
C LYS A 89 22.84 -23.62 -2.80
N LYS A 90 21.94 -24.26 -3.54
CA LYS A 90 20.57 -23.84 -3.74
C LYS A 90 19.60 -25.00 -3.53
N PRO A 91 18.34 -24.73 -3.11
CA PRO A 91 17.33 -25.78 -2.98
C PRO A 91 17.01 -26.52 -4.30
N VAL A 92 17.26 -25.88 -5.45
CA VAL A 92 17.03 -26.49 -6.77
C VAL A 92 17.99 -27.65 -7.03
N ASP A 93 19.19 -27.61 -6.45
CA ASP A 93 20.21 -28.67 -6.60
C ASP A 93 19.73 -29.99 -5.98
N SER A 94 18.83 -29.91 -4.99
CA SER A 94 18.33 -31.05 -4.23
C SER A 94 17.01 -31.61 -4.76
N ILE A 95 16.39 -31.01 -5.78
CA ILE A 95 15.01 -31.33 -6.18
C ILE A 95 14.85 -32.78 -6.69
N VAL A 96 15.83 -33.30 -7.41
CA VAL A 96 15.80 -34.67 -7.95
C VAL A 96 15.87 -35.68 -6.81
N ASN A 97 16.79 -35.46 -5.85
CA ASN A 97 16.93 -36.31 -4.67
C ASN A 97 15.65 -36.30 -3.82
N ILE A 98 15.05 -35.12 -3.64
CA ILE A 98 13.78 -34.96 -2.92
C ILE A 98 12.65 -35.70 -3.63
N LEU A 99 12.56 -35.60 -4.95
CA LEU A 99 11.53 -36.28 -5.73
C LEU A 99 11.67 -37.82 -5.62
N ASN A 100 12.89 -38.34 -5.78
CA ASN A 100 13.18 -39.76 -5.65
C ASN A 100 12.86 -40.27 -4.24
N TRP A 101 13.17 -39.47 -3.21
CA TRP A 101 12.82 -39.80 -1.83
C TRP A 101 11.30 -39.94 -1.66
N VAL A 102 10.52 -38.96 -2.12
CA VAL A 102 9.05 -39.00 -2.00
C VAL A 102 8.44 -40.18 -2.76
N ASP A 103 8.95 -40.49 -3.95
CA ASP A 103 8.48 -41.63 -4.75
C ASP A 103 8.80 -42.95 -4.05
N SER A 104 10.04 -43.12 -3.56
CA SER A 104 10.49 -44.32 -2.84
C SER A 104 9.76 -44.54 -1.52
N ASP A 105 9.33 -43.45 -0.87
CA ASP A 105 8.61 -43.52 0.38
C ASP A 105 7.12 -43.92 0.19
N GLY A 106 6.60 -43.87 -1.04
CA GLY A 106 5.23 -44.26 -1.38
C GLY A 106 4.24 -43.09 -1.50
N GLY A 107 4.72 -41.86 -1.72
CA GLY A 107 3.90 -40.68 -1.99
C GLY A 107 3.86 -39.66 -0.84
N LEU A 108 2.87 -38.78 -0.82
CA LEU A 108 2.86 -37.64 0.11
C LEU A 108 2.48 -38.05 1.54
N ARG A 109 3.24 -37.57 2.54
CA ARG A 109 2.91 -37.67 3.97
C ARG A 109 2.23 -36.38 4.43
N VAL A 110 1.02 -36.50 4.95
CA VAL A 110 0.17 -35.34 5.25
C VAL A 110 -0.47 -35.47 6.63
N ASP A 111 -0.42 -34.39 7.40
CA ASP A 111 -1.11 -34.23 8.69
C ASP A 111 -2.19 -33.13 8.59
N LEU A 112 -3.16 -33.13 9.50
CA LEU A 112 -4.31 -32.22 9.52
C LEU A 112 -4.32 -31.34 10.77
N PHE A 113 -4.42 -30.03 10.55
CA PHE A 113 -4.65 -29.05 11.61
C PHE A 113 -6.04 -28.45 11.49
N LYS A 114 -6.72 -28.27 12.63
CA LYS A 114 -8.05 -27.64 12.70
C LYS A 114 -7.88 -26.14 12.97
N LYS A 115 -8.43 -25.30 12.10
CA LYS A 115 -8.49 -23.85 12.28
C LYS A 115 -9.93 -23.44 12.59
N ASN A 116 -10.13 -22.82 13.74
CA ASN A 116 -11.42 -22.21 14.10
C ASN A 116 -11.68 -21.00 13.19
N GLN A 117 -12.80 -21.00 12.46
CA GLN A 117 -13.29 -19.83 11.71
C GLN A 117 -14.71 -19.51 12.15
N HIS A 118 -15.16 -18.27 11.95
CA HIS A 118 -16.53 -17.85 12.29
C HIS A 118 -17.61 -18.70 11.60
N GLY A 119 -17.35 -19.22 10.40
CA GLY A 119 -18.26 -20.09 9.64
C GLY A 119 -18.09 -21.59 9.89
N GLY A 120 -17.29 -22.00 10.88
CA GLY A 120 -17.05 -23.40 11.21
C GLY A 120 -15.57 -23.78 11.28
N LEU A 121 -15.31 -25.07 11.49
CA LEU A 121 -13.96 -25.63 11.48
C LEU A 121 -13.45 -25.73 10.04
N ARG A 122 -12.22 -25.28 9.80
CA ARG A 122 -11.52 -25.45 8.53
C ARG A 122 -10.30 -26.34 8.72
N GLU A 123 -10.15 -27.31 7.82
CA GLU A 123 -8.97 -28.15 7.76
C GLU A 123 -7.78 -27.43 7.10
N ILE A 124 -6.59 -27.68 7.63
CA ILE A 124 -5.32 -27.22 7.06
C ILE A 124 -4.41 -28.42 6.93
N TYR A 125 -3.95 -28.68 5.70
CA TYR A 125 -3.01 -29.74 5.38
C TYR A 125 -1.59 -29.28 5.74
N VAL A 126 -0.87 -30.13 6.45
CA VAL A 126 0.53 -29.92 6.84
C VAL A 126 1.37 -31.01 6.17
N LEU A 127 2.21 -30.59 5.23
CA LEU A 127 3.13 -31.49 4.54
C LEU A 127 4.41 -31.73 5.36
N GLU A 128 4.98 -32.92 5.20
CA GLU A 128 6.36 -33.23 5.55
C GLU A 128 7.34 -32.40 4.68
N LEU A 129 8.58 -32.23 5.13
CA LEU A 129 9.60 -31.36 4.54
C LEU A 129 9.85 -31.63 3.04
N HIS A 130 10.14 -32.87 2.65
CA HIS A 130 10.44 -33.25 1.26
C HIS A 130 9.23 -32.97 0.35
N SER A 131 8.05 -33.40 0.80
CA SER A 131 6.78 -33.15 0.11
C SER A 131 6.50 -31.65 -0.08
N ARG A 132 6.83 -30.85 0.94
CA ARG A 132 6.67 -29.38 0.93
C ARG A 132 7.62 -28.70 -0.06
N ILE A 133 8.88 -29.14 -0.13
CA ILE A 133 9.85 -28.56 -1.06
C ILE A 133 9.46 -28.91 -2.50
N LEU A 134 9.09 -30.18 -2.77
CA LEU A 134 8.59 -30.59 -4.08
C LEU A 134 7.39 -29.74 -4.53
N GLN A 135 6.43 -29.51 -3.63
CA GLN A 135 5.29 -28.66 -3.90
C GLN A 135 5.67 -27.21 -4.24
N LEU A 136 6.66 -26.64 -3.54
CA LEU A 136 7.13 -25.28 -3.79
C LEU A 136 7.60 -25.12 -5.25
N PHE A 137 8.40 -26.06 -5.75
CA PHE A 137 8.91 -26.01 -7.12
C PHE A 137 7.81 -26.15 -8.18
N LEU A 138 6.85 -27.05 -7.97
CA LEU A 138 5.68 -27.19 -8.87
C LEU A 138 4.82 -25.91 -8.90
N GLU A 139 4.71 -25.23 -7.76
CA GLU A 139 3.98 -23.97 -7.66
C GLU A 139 4.75 -22.77 -8.22
N GLU A 140 6.09 -22.77 -8.22
CA GLU A 140 6.87 -21.73 -8.92
C GLU A 140 6.70 -21.78 -10.44
N ILE A 141 6.57 -22.99 -11.03
CA ILE A 141 6.21 -23.15 -12.44
C ILE A 141 4.85 -22.48 -12.69
N SER A 142 3.89 -22.76 -11.81
CA SER A 142 2.53 -22.22 -11.94
C SER A 142 2.47 -20.71 -11.70
N ARG A 143 3.26 -20.18 -10.76
CA ARG A 143 3.40 -18.73 -10.52
C ARG A 143 3.98 -18.01 -11.72
N ALA A 144 4.97 -18.60 -12.41
CA ALA A 144 5.51 -18.04 -13.64
C ALA A 144 4.41 -17.87 -14.69
N ILE A 145 3.53 -18.87 -14.84
CA ILE A 145 2.37 -18.80 -15.74
C ILE A 145 1.39 -17.73 -15.29
N CYS A 146 0.97 -17.72 -14.02
CA CYS A 146 0.04 -16.73 -13.47
C CYS A 146 0.53 -15.29 -13.66
N ASP A 147 1.84 -15.06 -13.50
CA ASP A 147 2.48 -13.74 -13.69
C ASP A 147 2.23 -13.17 -15.10
N THR A 148 2.12 -14.04 -16.11
CA THR A 148 1.84 -13.62 -17.48
C THR A 148 0.37 -13.31 -17.76
N ILE A 149 -0.56 -13.75 -16.89
CA ILE A 149 -2.00 -13.68 -17.13
C ILE A 149 -2.59 -12.50 -16.33
N PRO A 150 -2.93 -11.37 -16.97
CA PRO A 150 -3.28 -10.15 -16.24
C PRO A 150 -4.60 -10.21 -15.45
N MET A 151 -5.45 -11.23 -15.71
CA MET A 151 -6.71 -11.43 -15.00
C MET A 151 -6.59 -12.34 -13.77
N GLU A 152 -5.42 -12.95 -13.55
CA GLU A 152 -5.10 -13.75 -12.37
C GLU A 152 -4.74 -12.82 -11.20
N MET A 153 -5.56 -12.82 -10.15
CA MET A 153 -5.54 -11.81 -9.10
C MET A 153 -4.68 -12.20 -7.89
N MET A 154 -4.18 -13.43 -7.82
CA MET A 154 -3.27 -13.84 -6.75
C MET A 154 -1.84 -13.33 -6.95
N MET A 155 -1.38 -13.30 -8.21
CA MET A 155 -0.12 -12.68 -8.59
C MET A 155 -0.28 -11.16 -8.73
N HIS A 156 -1.41 -10.72 -9.28
CA HIS A 156 -1.67 -9.30 -9.57
C HIS A 156 -2.68 -8.66 -8.60
N ALA A 157 -2.40 -8.73 -7.29
CA ALA A 157 -3.34 -8.28 -6.25
C ALA A 157 -3.76 -6.79 -6.37
N SER A 158 -2.87 -5.92 -6.86
CA SER A 158 -3.19 -4.50 -7.10
C SER A 158 -4.25 -4.30 -8.20
N GLU A 159 -4.33 -5.23 -9.15
CA GLU A 159 -5.23 -5.17 -10.29
C GLU A 159 -6.68 -5.48 -9.93
N LYS A 160 -6.90 -6.19 -8.82
CA LYS A 160 -8.22 -6.56 -8.31
C LYS A 160 -9.18 -5.38 -8.27
N LEU A 161 -8.72 -4.25 -7.76
CA LEU A 161 -9.51 -3.02 -7.65
C LEU A 161 -9.50 -2.17 -8.92
N ARG A 162 -8.36 -2.17 -9.62
CA ARG A 162 -8.14 -1.31 -10.78
C ARG A 162 -8.98 -1.75 -11.97
N ARG A 163 -8.98 -3.05 -12.29
CA ARG A 163 -9.63 -3.59 -13.50
C ARG A 163 -11.13 -3.35 -13.58
N PRO A 164 -11.95 -3.60 -12.53
CA PRO A 164 -13.37 -3.27 -12.56
C PRO A 164 -13.63 -1.76 -12.74
N GLN A 165 -12.81 -0.91 -12.11
CA GLN A 165 -12.95 0.54 -12.26
C GLN A 165 -12.56 1.01 -13.68
N GLU A 166 -11.48 0.47 -14.24
CA GLU A 166 -11.07 0.73 -15.62
C GLU A 166 -12.13 0.26 -16.62
N HIS A 167 -12.74 -0.90 -16.41
CA HIS A 167 -13.84 -1.40 -17.25
C HIS A 167 -14.96 -0.37 -17.37
N ILE A 168 -15.39 0.18 -16.23
CA ILE A 168 -16.49 1.14 -16.19
C ILE A 168 -16.10 2.47 -16.84
N ILE A 169 -14.86 2.94 -16.62
CA ILE A 169 -14.36 4.16 -17.28
C ILE A 169 -14.30 3.95 -18.80
N ARG A 170 -13.80 2.81 -19.27
CA ARG A 170 -13.72 2.47 -20.70
C ARG A 170 -15.11 2.37 -21.32
N SER A 171 -16.06 1.75 -20.61
CA SER A 171 -17.46 1.65 -21.04
C SER A 171 -18.16 3.01 -21.12
N ALA A 172 -17.94 3.88 -20.12
CA ALA A 172 -18.49 5.23 -20.11
C ALA A 172 -17.99 6.07 -21.30
N ARG A 173 -16.72 5.92 -21.69
CA ARG A 173 -16.10 6.65 -22.82
C ARG A 173 -16.55 6.20 -24.21
N ARG A 174 -17.29 5.09 -24.33
CA ARG A 174 -17.79 4.60 -25.62
C ARG A 174 -18.88 5.54 -26.19
N PRO A 175 -18.81 5.95 -27.46
CA PRO A 175 -19.77 6.88 -28.05
C PRO A 175 -21.11 6.24 -28.43
N GLU A 176 -21.20 4.91 -28.47
CA GLU A 176 -22.41 4.21 -28.87
C GLU A 176 -23.62 4.53 -27.96
N LYS A 177 -24.78 4.80 -28.59
CA LYS A 177 -26.03 5.21 -27.92
C LYS A 177 -26.57 4.14 -26.97
N PHE A 178 -26.56 2.87 -27.39
CA PHE A 178 -27.07 1.77 -26.60
C PHE A 178 -25.93 1.00 -25.96
N LYS A 179 -25.99 0.88 -24.63
CA LYS A 179 -25.02 0.16 -23.80
C LYS A 179 -25.77 -0.79 -22.88
N THR A 180 -25.36 -2.04 -22.84
CA THR A 180 -25.91 -3.03 -21.91
C THR A 180 -24.77 -3.62 -21.08
N ASN A 181 -25.07 -3.93 -19.81
CA ASN A 181 -24.11 -4.49 -18.86
C ASN A 181 -24.69 -5.76 -18.26
N VAL A 182 -23.87 -6.82 -18.24
CA VAL A 182 -24.15 -8.10 -17.59
C VAL A 182 -22.92 -8.51 -16.80
N CYS A 183 -23.11 -8.84 -15.53
CA CYS A 183 -22.06 -9.27 -14.62
C CYS A 183 -22.36 -10.66 -14.07
N SER A 184 -21.32 -11.36 -13.59
CA SER A 184 -21.45 -12.55 -12.75
C SER A 184 -20.34 -12.59 -11.70
N SER A 185 -20.66 -13.17 -10.55
CA SER A 185 -19.72 -13.55 -9.49
C SER A 185 -19.89 -15.04 -9.23
N ASN A 186 -18.84 -15.81 -9.47
CA ASN A 186 -18.87 -17.26 -9.63
C ASN A 186 -18.03 -17.93 -8.54
N ASP A 187 -18.68 -18.80 -7.77
CA ASP A 187 -18.04 -19.64 -6.74
C ASP A 187 -18.01 -21.09 -7.24
N ALA A 188 -16.92 -21.81 -7.01
CA ALA A 188 -16.79 -23.20 -7.38
C ALA A 188 -17.09 -24.15 -6.20
N LYS A 189 -17.94 -25.16 -6.45
CA LYS A 189 -18.28 -26.18 -5.44
C LYS A 189 -17.08 -27.11 -5.22
N VAL A 190 -16.73 -27.35 -3.95
CA VAL A 190 -15.71 -28.33 -3.52
C VAL A 190 -14.43 -28.29 -4.36
N TRP A 191 -13.89 -27.08 -4.58
CA TRP A 191 -12.72 -26.84 -5.43
C TRP A 191 -11.60 -27.82 -5.15
N ASN A 192 -11.14 -27.91 -3.90
CA ASN A 192 -10.00 -28.73 -3.53
C ASN A 192 -10.21 -30.22 -3.83
N GLN A 193 -11.37 -30.78 -3.45
CA GLN A 193 -11.67 -32.21 -3.57
C GLN A 193 -12.08 -32.61 -5.00
N GLY A 194 -12.69 -31.69 -5.76
CA GLY A 194 -13.21 -31.95 -7.09
C GLY A 194 -12.12 -32.17 -8.15
N HIS A 195 -10.94 -31.58 -7.97
CA HIS A 195 -9.83 -31.73 -8.91
C HIS A 195 -9.16 -33.10 -8.83
N LEU A 196 -8.92 -33.71 -10.00
CA LEU A 196 -7.95 -34.78 -10.18
C LEU A 196 -6.69 -34.19 -10.83
N VAL A 197 -5.52 -34.41 -10.21
CA VAL A 197 -4.26 -33.72 -10.60
C VAL A 197 -3.79 -34.09 -12.01
N THR A 198 -4.23 -35.22 -12.57
CA THR A 198 -3.91 -35.63 -13.95
C THR A 198 -4.32 -34.59 -15.01
N LYS A 199 -5.37 -33.80 -14.76
CA LYS A 199 -5.74 -32.74 -15.70
C LYS A 199 -4.78 -31.55 -15.66
N PHE A 200 -4.21 -31.24 -14.50
CA PHE A 200 -3.16 -30.23 -14.37
C PHE A 200 -1.88 -30.68 -15.07
N ILE A 201 -1.52 -31.97 -14.93
CA ILE A 201 -0.38 -32.56 -15.66
C ILE A 201 -0.59 -32.40 -17.17
N GLN A 202 -1.74 -32.84 -17.70
CA GLN A 202 -2.04 -32.72 -19.12
C GLN A 202 -2.01 -31.26 -19.61
N PHE A 203 -2.59 -30.34 -18.83
CA PHE A 203 -2.60 -28.92 -19.14
C PHE A 203 -1.17 -28.34 -19.21
N LEU A 204 -0.36 -28.56 -18.17
CA LEU A 204 0.99 -28.00 -18.07
C LEU A 204 1.95 -28.61 -19.10
N VAL A 205 1.90 -29.92 -19.31
CA VAL A 205 2.72 -30.62 -20.32
C VAL A 205 2.35 -30.16 -21.74
N ARG A 206 1.08 -29.84 -22.00
CA ARG A 206 0.66 -29.26 -23.28
C ARG A 206 1.09 -27.80 -23.43
N ALA A 207 1.08 -27.03 -22.34
CA ALA A 207 1.39 -25.60 -22.35
C ALA A 207 2.91 -25.35 -22.43
N LEU A 208 3.73 -26.16 -21.76
CA LEU A 208 5.16 -25.90 -21.52
C LEU A 208 6.09 -26.78 -22.38
N PRO A 209 7.33 -26.33 -22.61
CA PRO A 209 8.37 -27.11 -23.27
C PRO A 209 8.71 -28.44 -22.56
N THR A 210 9.28 -29.38 -23.32
CA THR A 210 9.55 -30.77 -22.92
C THR A 210 10.49 -30.92 -21.75
N GLU A 211 11.36 -29.94 -21.54
CA GLU A 211 12.37 -29.85 -20.49
C GLU A 211 11.74 -29.91 -19.09
N PHE A 212 10.50 -29.41 -18.94
CA PHE A 212 9.80 -29.42 -17.66
C PHE A 212 8.93 -30.67 -17.44
N HIS A 213 8.69 -31.49 -18.48
CA HIS A 213 7.71 -32.58 -18.43
C HIS A 213 8.06 -33.63 -17.38
N GLY A 214 9.34 -33.99 -17.26
CA GLY A 214 9.82 -34.98 -16.29
C GLY A 214 9.49 -34.58 -14.85
N LEU A 215 9.77 -33.33 -14.48
CA LEU A 215 9.46 -32.79 -13.15
C LEU A 215 7.95 -32.66 -12.91
N ILE A 216 7.19 -32.18 -13.91
CA ILE A 216 5.74 -32.00 -13.78
C ILE A 216 5.04 -33.35 -13.58
N ILE A 217 5.33 -34.33 -14.43
CA ILE A 217 4.69 -35.65 -14.40
C ILE A 217 5.07 -36.37 -13.10
N ASN A 218 6.36 -36.51 -12.81
CA ASN A 218 6.81 -37.26 -11.64
C ASN A 218 6.57 -36.53 -10.32
N GLY A 219 6.57 -35.20 -10.31
CA GLY A 219 6.23 -34.42 -9.13
C GLY A 219 4.74 -34.46 -8.82
N MET A 220 3.89 -34.17 -9.82
CA MET A 220 2.44 -34.10 -9.59
C MET A 220 1.77 -35.48 -9.44
N LYS A 221 2.35 -36.58 -9.96
CA LYS A 221 1.82 -37.94 -9.72
C LYS A 221 1.77 -38.28 -8.23
N GLN A 222 2.62 -37.67 -7.40
CA GLN A 222 2.65 -37.89 -5.95
C GLN A 222 1.31 -37.54 -5.27
N TRP A 223 0.55 -36.59 -5.83
CA TRP A 223 -0.79 -36.25 -5.33
C TRP A 223 -1.85 -37.32 -5.60
N LEU A 224 -1.56 -38.36 -6.38
CA LEU A 224 -2.47 -39.50 -6.56
C LEU A 224 -2.36 -40.49 -5.40
N ASN A 225 -1.28 -40.44 -4.61
CA ASN A 225 -1.02 -41.33 -3.48
C ASN A 225 -0.76 -40.49 -2.22
N LYS A 226 -1.81 -39.88 -1.66
CA LYS A 226 -1.72 -39.06 -0.45
C LYS A 226 -2.04 -39.89 0.79
N ARG A 227 -1.09 -40.01 1.71
CA ARG A 227 -1.27 -40.64 3.02
C ARG A 227 -1.59 -39.55 4.05
N ILE A 228 -2.87 -39.43 4.38
CA ILE A 228 -3.39 -38.41 5.30
C ILE A 228 -3.59 -39.04 6.67
N LYS A 229 -2.82 -38.59 7.66
CA LYS A 229 -2.90 -39.05 9.03
C LYS A 229 -4.31 -38.85 9.61
N LEU A 230 -4.80 -39.85 10.34
CA LEU A 230 -6.02 -39.71 11.14
C LEU A 230 -5.78 -38.70 12.28
N PRO A 231 -6.73 -37.78 12.54
CA PRO A 231 -6.60 -36.87 13.68
C PRO A 231 -6.41 -37.65 14.99
N ASP A 232 -5.47 -37.20 15.85
CA ASP A 232 -5.09 -37.91 17.08
C ASP A 232 -6.30 -38.34 17.94
N GLY A 233 -7.30 -37.47 18.09
CA GLY A 233 -8.51 -37.78 18.85
C GLY A 233 -9.36 -38.90 18.23
N VAL A 234 -9.42 -38.96 16.89
CA VAL A 234 -10.12 -40.01 16.15
C VAL A 234 -9.35 -41.32 16.27
N TYR A 235 -8.04 -41.29 16.04
CA TYR A 235 -7.21 -42.49 16.16
C TYR A 235 -7.26 -43.07 17.58
N ASN A 236 -7.09 -42.24 18.61
CA ASN A 236 -7.18 -42.67 20.01
C ASN A 236 -8.57 -43.23 20.34
N LEU A 237 -9.65 -42.67 19.79
CA LEU A 237 -11.00 -43.19 19.99
C LEU A 237 -11.14 -44.60 19.38
N LEU A 238 -10.67 -44.78 18.14
CA LEU A 238 -10.72 -46.06 17.43
C LEU A 238 -9.84 -47.13 18.09
N PHE A 239 -8.68 -46.74 18.63
CA PHE A 239 -7.73 -47.65 19.26
C PHE A 239 -8.14 -48.05 20.69
N PHE A 240 -8.53 -47.09 21.54
CA PHE A 240 -8.80 -47.35 22.96
C PHE A 240 -10.26 -47.68 23.27
N LYS A 241 -11.19 -47.32 22.38
CA LYS A 241 -12.64 -47.59 22.56
C LYS A 241 -13.24 -48.19 21.29
N PRO A 242 -12.76 -49.36 20.86
CA PRO A 242 -13.24 -50.06 19.67
C PRO A 242 -14.69 -50.54 19.80
N GLU A 243 -15.38 -50.31 20.91
CA GLU A 243 -16.82 -50.58 21.09
C GLU A 243 -17.68 -49.33 20.84
N THR A 244 -17.08 -48.18 20.56
CA THR A 244 -17.82 -46.93 20.29
C THR A 244 -18.73 -47.11 19.08
N GLU A 245 -20.03 -46.90 19.27
CA GLU A 245 -21.02 -46.85 18.20
C GLU A 245 -21.08 -45.44 17.60
N PHE A 246 -21.11 -45.36 16.27
CA PHE A 246 -21.24 -44.11 15.54
C PHE A 246 -22.60 -44.08 14.82
N PHE A 247 -23.35 -43.00 15.01
CA PHE A 247 -24.65 -42.82 14.35
C PHE A 247 -24.54 -42.45 12.86
N GLY A 248 -23.40 -41.87 12.45
CA GLY A 248 -23.15 -41.46 11.08
C GLY A 248 -22.60 -42.62 10.23
N LYS A 249 -23.07 -42.72 8.99
CA LYS A 249 -22.71 -43.83 8.08
C LYS A 249 -21.22 -43.82 7.76
N GLU A 250 -20.66 -42.65 7.49
CA GLU A 250 -19.25 -42.46 7.15
C GLU A 250 -18.34 -42.77 8.35
N GLU A 251 -18.71 -42.32 9.55
CA GLU A 251 -17.99 -42.60 10.78
C GLU A 251 -18.04 -44.09 11.16
N SER A 252 -19.20 -44.74 11.00
CA SER A 252 -19.32 -46.20 11.18
C SER A 252 -18.44 -46.93 10.17
N THR A 253 -18.51 -46.58 8.88
CA THR A 253 -17.68 -47.21 7.84
C THR A 253 -16.18 -47.04 8.12
N LEU A 254 -15.76 -45.88 8.61
CA LEU A 254 -14.38 -45.63 9.03
C LEU A 254 -13.96 -46.56 10.19
N SER A 255 -14.83 -46.69 11.19
CA SER A 255 -14.62 -47.56 12.35
C SER A 255 -14.56 -49.04 11.94
N ASP A 256 -15.50 -49.48 11.12
CA ASP A 256 -15.60 -50.85 10.62
C ASP A 256 -14.40 -51.20 9.73
N ALA A 257 -13.97 -50.27 8.87
CA ALA A 257 -12.75 -50.42 8.07
C ALA A 257 -11.48 -50.49 8.92
N TYR A 258 -11.38 -49.67 9.98
CA TYR A 258 -10.26 -49.74 10.91
C TYR A 258 -10.19 -51.10 11.62
N ARG A 259 -11.34 -51.65 12.02
CA ARG A 259 -11.48 -52.97 12.67
C ARG A 259 -11.32 -54.14 11.68
N GLY A 260 -11.34 -53.90 10.38
CA GLY A 260 -11.30 -54.95 9.36
C GLY A 260 -12.64 -55.66 9.12
N LEU A 261 -13.76 -55.08 9.60
CA LEU A 261 -15.11 -55.60 9.36
C LEU A 261 -15.60 -55.30 7.93
N VAL A 262 -15.12 -54.21 7.33
CA VAL A 262 -15.40 -53.81 5.95
C VAL A 262 -14.10 -53.48 5.25
N GLU A 263 -13.94 -53.95 4.01
CA GLU A 263 -12.81 -53.56 3.17
C GLU A 263 -13.13 -52.30 2.37
N VAL A 264 -12.27 -51.30 2.44
CA VAL A 264 -12.40 -50.05 1.68
C VAL A 264 -11.07 -49.70 0.98
N PRO A 265 -11.11 -49.10 -0.22
CA PRO A 265 -9.89 -48.84 -0.99
C PRO A 265 -8.99 -47.74 -0.41
N TRP A 266 -9.51 -46.93 0.51
CA TRP A 266 -8.84 -45.75 1.06
C TRP A 266 -8.30 -45.97 2.48
N MET A 267 -8.47 -47.14 3.09
CA MET A 267 -7.96 -47.45 4.43
C MET A 267 -7.73 -48.94 4.60
N LYS A 268 -6.64 -49.29 5.28
CA LYS A 268 -6.32 -50.67 5.69
C LYS A 268 -6.67 -50.89 7.15
N MET A 269 -6.92 -52.14 7.54
CA MET A 269 -7.12 -52.54 8.94
C MET A 269 -5.98 -52.02 9.82
N GLY A 270 -6.30 -51.43 10.97
CA GLY A 270 -5.34 -50.90 11.94
C GLY A 270 -4.52 -49.68 11.49
N ALA A 271 -4.71 -49.18 10.27
CA ALA A 271 -3.90 -48.09 9.74
C ALA A 271 -4.11 -46.77 10.49
N ASN A 272 -3.04 -46.01 10.68
CA ASN A 272 -3.06 -44.67 11.29
C ASN A 272 -3.35 -43.53 10.29
N HIS A 273 -3.67 -43.86 9.04
CA HIS A 273 -3.87 -42.91 7.95
C HIS A 273 -4.86 -43.42 6.89
N MET A 274 -5.35 -42.48 6.08
CA MET A 274 -6.15 -42.73 4.90
C MET A 274 -5.34 -42.49 3.62
N ASN A 275 -5.56 -43.32 2.61
CA ASN A 275 -4.99 -43.20 1.26
C ASN A 275 -5.98 -42.53 0.32
N ILE A 276 -5.71 -41.28 -0.04
CA ILE A 276 -6.64 -40.45 -0.82
C ILE A 276 -6.07 -40.14 -2.21
N ARG A 277 -6.81 -40.54 -3.25
CA ARG A 277 -6.43 -40.33 -4.66
C ARG A 277 -6.89 -38.99 -5.23
N SER A 278 -8.13 -38.60 -5.00
CA SER A 278 -8.70 -37.34 -5.52
C SER A 278 -8.26 -36.13 -4.68
N GLY A 279 -8.44 -34.94 -5.24
CA GLY A 279 -8.20 -33.68 -4.56
C GLY A 279 -6.74 -33.22 -4.54
N MET A 280 -6.58 -31.90 -4.57
CA MET A 280 -5.28 -31.23 -4.65
C MET A 280 -4.75 -30.70 -3.30
N MET A 281 -5.55 -30.84 -2.23
CA MET A 281 -5.36 -30.25 -0.89
C MET A 281 -5.44 -28.72 -0.86
N GLN A 282 -6.15 -28.18 0.14
CA GLN A 282 -6.40 -26.76 0.24
C GLN A 282 -5.10 -25.96 0.47
N GLY A 283 -4.82 -25.00 -0.41
CA GLY A 283 -3.68 -24.10 -0.29
C GLY A 283 -2.31 -24.69 -0.65
N ILE A 284 -2.26 -25.91 -1.22
CA ILE A 284 -1.02 -26.64 -1.56
C ILE A 284 -0.69 -26.53 -3.06
N LEU A 285 -1.63 -26.78 -3.97
CA LEU A 285 -1.49 -26.56 -5.42
C LEU A 285 -2.38 -25.40 -5.88
N HIS A 286 -2.26 -24.27 -5.18
CA HIS A 286 -3.18 -23.16 -5.28
C HIS A 286 -2.98 -22.34 -6.54
N TYR A 287 -1.75 -21.92 -6.86
CA TYR A 287 -1.45 -21.21 -8.12
C TYR A 287 -1.57 -22.14 -9.33
N THR A 288 -1.25 -23.44 -9.19
CA THR A 288 -1.53 -24.44 -10.24
C THR A 288 -3.00 -24.46 -10.62
N SER A 289 -3.89 -24.50 -9.63
CA SER A 289 -5.34 -24.46 -9.87
C SER A 289 -5.80 -23.12 -10.45
N SER A 290 -5.19 -22.00 -10.01
CA SER A 290 -5.52 -20.66 -10.52
C SER A 290 -5.07 -20.47 -11.97
N ALA A 291 -3.84 -20.89 -12.33
CA ALA A 291 -3.34 -20.88 -13.70
C ALA A 291 -4.24 -21.68 -14.65
N TYR A 292 -4.69 -22.85 -14.19
CA TYR A 292 -5.64 -23.67 -14.92
C TYR A 292 -6.98 -22.95 -15.11
N HIS A 293 -7.59 -22.45 -14.02
CA HIS A 293 -8.87 -21.75 -14.10
C HIS A 293 -8.81 -20.50 -14.97
N ALA A 294 -7.75 -19.70 -14.84
CA ALA A 294 -7.53 -18.53 -15.68
C ALA A 294 -7.47 -18.92 -17.16
N SER A 295 -6.75 -19.98 -17.52
CA SER A 295 -6.67 -20.43 -18.91
C SER A 295 -8.03 -20.89 -19.46
N VAL A 296 -8.87 -21.51 -18.62
CA VAL A 296 -10.24 -21.89 -18.98
C VAL A 296 -11.12 -20.66 -19.26
N LEU A 297 -11.02 -19.63 -18.41
CA LEU A 297 -11.77 -18.38 -18.58
C LEU A 297 -11.27 -17.57 -19.79
N MET A 298 -9.97 -17.60 -20.09
CA MET A 298 -9.40 -17.00 -21.31
C MET A 298 -9.96 -17.65 -22.57
N LEU A 299 -10.04 -18.99 -22.59
CA LEU A 299 -10.64 -19.72 -23.70
C LEU A 299 -12.10 -19.31 -23.89
N ARG A 300 -12.89 -19.26 -22.80
CA ARG A 300 -14.28 -18.79 -22.86
C ARG A 300 -14.38 -17.38 -23.43
N ASP A 301 -13.58 -16.45 -22.93
CA ASP A 301 -13.63 -15.04 -23.35
C ASP A 301 -13.29 -14.88 -24.83
N ASN A 302 -12.30 -15.64 -25.32
CA ASN A 302 -11.94 -15.67 -26.74
C ASN A 302 -13.08 -16.21 -27.61
N LEU A 303 -13.71 -17.32 -27.21
CA LEU A 303 -14.87 -17.88 -27.91
C LEU A 303 -16.04 -16.88 -27.96
N PHE A 304 -16.35 -16.24 -26.84
CA PHE A 304 -17.40 -15.24 -26.75
C PHE A 304 -17.11 -14.03 -27.65
N LYS A 305 -15.91 -13.45 -27.59
CA LYS A 305 -15.50 -12.32 -28.44
C LYS A 305 -15.58 -12.66 -29.92
N SER A 306 -15.08 -13.83 -30.32
CA SER A 306 -15.16 -14.27 -31.72
C SER A 306 -16.60 -14.45 -32.19
N TYR A 307 -17.50 -14.96 -31.33
CA TYR A 307 -18.91 -15.08 -31.66
C TYR A 307 -19.59 -13.72 -31.81
N MET A 308 -19.36 -12.80 -30.86
CA MET A 308 -19.94 -11.45 -30.88
C MET A 308 -19.45 -10.62 -32.06
N GLN A 309 -18.18 -10.77 -32.44
CA GLN A 309 -17.60 -10.14 -33.63
C GLN A 309 -18.31 -10.60 -34.92
N LYS A 310 -18.62 -11.90 -35.05
CA LYS A 310 -19.40 -12.43 -36.20
C LYS A 310 -20.82 -11.86 -36.27
N LEU A 311 -21.39 -11.50 -35.13
CA LEU A 311 -22.70 -10.84 -35.05
C LEU A 311 -22.63 -9.32 -35.27
N GLY A 312 -21.44 -8.75 -35.47
CA GLY A 312 -21.23 -7.31 -35.61
C GLY A 312 -21.44 -6.52 -34.31
N ILE A 313 -21.44 -7.18 -33.15
CA ILE A 313 -21.67 -6.55 -31.84
C ILE A 313 -20.33 -6.29 -31.17
N LYS A 314 -20.05 -5.03 -30.86
CA LYS A 314 -18.85 -4.64 -30.11
C LYS A 314 -19.03 -4.97 -28.64
N VAL A 315 -18.00 -5.57 -28.04
CA VAL A 315 -18.01 -5.98 -26.63
C VAL A 315 -16.77 -5.50 -25.88
N LEU A 316 -16.93 -5.24 -24.59
CA LEU A 316 -15.87 -5.06 -23.61
C LEU A 316 -16.08 -6.09 -22.51
N THR A 317 -15.09 -6.95 -22.28
CA THR A 317 -15.15 -7.96 -21.23
C THR A 317 -14.01 -7.77 -20.25
N THR A 318 -14.25 -8.11 -18.99
CA THR A 318 -13.22 -8.12 -17.95
C THR A 318 -13.49 -9.27 -17.00
N ASP A 319 -12.60 -10.24 -17.03
CA ASP A 319 -12.57 -11.33 -16.08
C ASP A 319 -11.58 -11.03 -14.95
N LEU A 320 -11.91 -11.56 -13.77
CA LEU A 320 -11.09 -11.63 -12.57
C LEU A 320 -11.13 -13.07 -12.08
N VAL A 321 -9.99 -13.62 -11.66
CA VAL A 321 -9.94 -14.98 -11.10
C VAL A 321 -8.90 -15.07 -9.99
N SER A 322 -9.23 -15.79 -8.92
CA SER A 322 -8.29 -16.16 -7.86
C SER A 322 -8.63 -17.56 -7.37
N SER A 323 -8.01 -18.58 -7.98
CA SER A 323 -8.29 -19.98 -7.68
C SER A 323 -9.77 -20.34 -7.90
N ASP A 324 -10.57 -20.52 -6.84
CA ASP A 324 -11.98 -20.95 -6.89
C ASP A 324 -12.97 -19.81 -7.17
N ASP A 325 -12.61 -18.58 -6.83
CA ASP A 325 -13.44 -17.40 -7.04
C ASP A 325 -13.15 -16.75 -8.40
N SER A 326 -14.20 -16.35 -9.12
CA SER A 326 -14.06 -15.63 -10.39
C SER A 326 -15.23 -14.69 -10.65
N SER A 327 -14.97 -13.60 -11.36
CA SER A 327 -16.01 -12.63 -11.73
C SER A 327 -15.83 -12.16 -13.15
N ARG A 328 -16.94 -11.89 -13.83
CA ARG A 328 -16.96 -11.43 -15.23
C ARG A 328 -17.85 -10.22 -15.37
N LEU A 329 -17.33 -9.18 -16.00
CA LEU A 329 -18.08 -8.00 -16.45
C LEU A 329 -18.13 -8.01 -17.98
N THR A 330 -19.32 -7.92 -18.55
CA THR A 330 -19.56 -7.88 -19.99
C THR A 330 -20.41 -6.68 -20.34
N ASP A 331 -19.84 -5.77 -21.13
CA ASP A 331 -20.55 -4.65 -21.72
C ASP A 331 -20.67 -4.83 -23.23
N THR A 332 -21.85 -4.59 -23.79
CA THR A 332 -22.06 -4.56 -25.24
C THR A 332 -22.48 -3.17 -25.71
N PHE A 333 -22.02 -2.80 -26.90
CA PHE A 333 -22.20 -1.47 -27.48
C PHE A 333 -22.88 -1.61 -28.84
N SER A 334 -23.91 -0.80 -29.09
CA SER A 334 -24.68 -0.85 -30.33
C SER A 334 -25.23 0.51 -30.73
N THR A 335 -25.37 0.72 -32.05
CA THR A 335 -26.03 1.90 -32.63
C THR A 335 -27.54 1.70 -32.82
N SER A 336 -27.97 0.44 -32.95
CA SER A 336 -29.36 0.02 -33.07
C SER A 336 -29.87 -0.62 -31.78
N GLU A 337 -31.12 -0.32 -31.42
CA GLU A 337 -31.79 -0.93 -30.28
C GLU A 337 -31.97 -2.45 -30.45
N GLN A 338 -32.23 -2.92 -31.68
CA GLN A 338 -32.37 -4.35 -31.97
C GLN A 338 -31.05 -5.09 -31.73
N LEU A 339 -29.92 -4.52 -32.16
CA LEU A 339 -28.60 -5.08 -31.88
C LEU A 339 -28.28 -5.05 -30.38
N ALA A 340 -28.69 -4.00 -29.67
CA ALA A 340 -28.52 -3.91 -28.22
C ALA A 340 -29.30 -5.02 -27.48
N LYS A 341 -30.55 -5.29 -27.89
CA LYS A 341 -31.37 -6.40 -27.35
C LYS A 341 -30.70 -7.75 -27.61
N ARG A 342 -30.23 -7.99 -28.84
CA ARG A 342 -29.48 -9.21 -29.19
C ARG A 342 -28.21 -9.35 -28.35
N GLY A 343 -27.44 -8.28 -28.21
CA GLY A 343 -26.21 -8.24 -27.42
C GLY A 343 -26.45 -8.58 -25.95
N LEU A 344 -27.53 -8.04 -25.36
CA LEU A 344 -27.94 -8.38 -23.99
C LEU A 344 -28.31 -9.87 -23.85
N ILE A 345 -29.12 -10.40 -24.77
CA ILE A 345 -29.55 -11.81 -24.74
C ILE A 345 -28.33 -12.74 -24.81
N PHE A 346 -27.42 -12.53 -25.77
CA PHE A 346 -26.22 -13.36 -25.91
C PHE A 346 -25.26 -13.22 -24.74
N SER A 347 -25.12 -12.02 -24.17
CA SER A 347 -24.31 -11.83 -22.96
C SER A 347 -24.89 -12.59 -21.77
N ARG A 348 -26.21 -12.54 -21.56
CA ARG A 348 -26.87 -13.35 -20.51
C ARG A 348 -26.69 -14.85 -20.77
N ALA A 349 -26.82 -15.29 -22.01
CA ALA A 349 -26.62 -16.68 -22.39
C ALA A 349 -25.19 -17.17 -22.08
N ASP A 350 -24.15 -16.40 -22.40
CA ASP A 350 -22.76 -16.71 -22.06
C ASP A 350 -22.54 -16.81 -20.54
N HIS A 351 -23.14 -15.89 -19.77
CA HIS A 351 -23.05 -15.90 -18.31
C HIS A 351 -23.72 -17.12 -17.69
N ILE A 352 -24.84 -17.58 -18.24
CA ILE A 352 -25.54 -18.80 -17.79
C ILE A 352 -24.78 -20.07 -18.23
N ALA A 353 -24.20 -20.04 -19.43
CA ALA A 353 -23.51 -21.19 -20.02
C ALA A 353 -22.27 -21.64 -19.21
N ILE A 354 -21.70 -20.77 -18.35
CA ILE A 354 -20.52 -21.10 -17.52
C ILE A 354 -20.74 -22.36 -16.68
N ALA A 355 -21.97 -22.60 -16.20
CA ALA A 355 -22.30 -23.76 -15.39
C ALA A 355 -22.09 -25.08 -16.13
N LYS A 356 -22.46 -25.13 -17.43
CA LYS A 356 -22.23 -26.31 -18.28
C LYS A 356 -20.80 -26.32 -18.82
N PHE A 357 -20.28 -25.18 -19.26
CA PHE A 357 -18.93 -25.06 -19.83
C PHE A 357 -17.85 -25.56 -18.85
N SER A 358 -17.94 -25.16 -17.57
CA SER A 358 -16.98 -25.53 -16.54
C SER A 358 -16.90 -27.04 -16.26
N THR A 359 -17.99 -27.78 -16.49
CA THR A 359 -18.00 -29.24 -16.29
C THR A 359 -17.05 -29.98 -17.23
N PHE A 360 -16.82 -29.46 -18.44
CA PHE A 360 -15.82 -30.03 -19.37
C PHE A 360 -14.39 -29.95 -18.83
N PHE A 361 -14.14 -29.07 -17.86
CA PHE A 361 -12.85 -28.86 -17.22
C PHE A 361 -12.78 -29.51 -15.82
N GLY A 362 -13.82 -30.25 -15.42
CA GLY A 362 -13.97 -30.82 -14.09
C GLY A 362 -14.07 -29.73 -13.02
N ILE A 363 -14.79 -28.65 -13.31
CA ILE A 363 -15.12 -27.56 -12.38
C ILE A 363 -16.64 -27.55 -12.23
N ALA A 364 -17.12 -27.66 -10.99
CA ALA A 364 -18.55 -27.60 -10.67
C ALA A 364 -18.89 -26.24 -10.09
N MET A 365 -19.91 -25.58 -10.64
CA MET A 365 -20.39 -24.31 -10.10
C MET A 365 -21.15 -24.51 -8.78
N SER A 366 -20.94 -23.59 -7.84
CA SER A 366 -21.62 -23.54 -6.56
C SER A 366 -22.97 -22.82 -6.67
N PRO A 367 -24.00 -23.25 -5.93
CA PRO A 367 -25.28 -22.54 -5.85
C PRO A 367 -25.15 -21.15 -5.20
N LYS A 368 -24.01 -20.83 -4.59
CA LYS A 368 -23.71 -19.51 -4.03
C LYS A 368 -23.38 -18.45 -5.09
N SER A 369 -23.17 -18.87 -6.35
CA SER A 369 -22.83 -17.96 -7.45
C SER A 369 -23.98 -17.02 -7.79
N SER A 370 -23.66 -15.78 -8.14
CA SER A 370 -24.61 -14.79 -8.66
C SER A 370 -24.39 -14.60 -10.17
N ILE A 371 -25.34 -15.06 -10.98
CA ILE A 371 -25.19 -15.12 -12.44
C ILE A 371 -26.05 -14.05 -13.12
N ALA A 372 -25.49 -13.37 -14.11
CA ALA A 372 -26.18 -12.41 -14.99
C ALA A 372 -26.84 -11.22 -14.23
N THR A 373 -26.18 -10.74 -13.19
CA THR A 373 -26.56 -9.53 -12.45
C THR A 373 -26.36 -8.28 -13.31
N SER A 374 -27.11 -7.22 -13.04
CA SER A 374 -26.93 -5.92 -13.70
C SER A 374 -26.20 -4.96 -12.79
N HIS A 375 -25.09 -4.40 -13.28
CA HIS A 375 -24.30 -3.35 -12.64
C HIS A 375 -23.68 -3.67 -11.27
N VAL A 376 -23.81 -4.92 -10.80
CA VAL A 376 -23.26 -5.37 -9.52
C VAL A 376 -22.38 -6.57 -9.77
N VAL A 377 -21.15 -6.50 -9.31
CA VAL A 377 -20.22 -7.63 -9.30
C VAL A 377 -19.55 -7.70 -7.94
N GLU A 378 -19.40 -8.91 -7.44
CA GLU A 378 -18.67 -9.21 -6.22
C GLU A 378 -17.40 -9.98 -6.60
N PHE A 379 -16.31 -9.74 -5.90
CA PHE A 379 -15.09 -10.55 -6.03
C PHE A 379 -14.30 -10.49 -4.73
N ASN A 380 -14.05 -11.63 -4.08
CA ASN A 380 -13.29 -11.72 -2.83
C ASN A 380 -13.75 -10.69 -1.77
N SER A 381 -15.06 -10.64 -1.50
CA SER A 381 -15.73 -9.75 -0.55
C SER A 381 -15.62 -8.25 -0.88
N GLU A 382 -15.32 -7.91 -2.12
CA GLU A 382 -15.38 -6.54 -2.64
C GLU A 382 -16.56 -6.41 -3.59
N PHE A 383 -17.46 -5.47 -3.30
CA PHE A 383 -18.69 -5.27 -4.06
C PHE A 383 -18.54 -4.01 -4.91
N TYR A 384 -18.65 -4.17 -6.23
CA TYR A 384 -18.62 -3.06 -7.18
C TYR A 384 -20.04 -2.81 -7.65
N ILE A 385 -20.61 -1.70 -7.20
CA ILE A 385 -21.96 -1.24 -7.56
C ILE A 385 -21.79 -0.08 -8.53
N ARG A 386 -21.95 -0.37 -9.82
CA ARG A 386 -21.47 0.49 -10.90
C ARG A 386 -20.03 0.89 -10.57
N ALA A 387 -19.75 2.17 -10.59
CA ALA A 387 -18.42 2.69 -10.35
C ALA A 387 -18.05 2.81 -8.86
N SER A 388 -18.97 2.53 -7.93
CA SER A 388 -18.74 2.66 -6.50
C SER A 388 -18.27 1.34 -5.88
N LEU A 389 -17.27 1.41 -4.99
CA LEU A 389 -16.78 0.29 -4.21
C LEU A 389 -17.46 0.24 -2.85
N ALA A 390 -17.99 -0.92 -2.49
CA ALA A 390 -18.52 -1.25 -1.18
C ALA A 390 -17.76 -2.43 -0.58
N ARG A 391 -17.46 -2.31 0.72
CA ARG A 391 -16.72 -3.30 1.50
C ARG A 391 -17.46 -3.54 2.82
N PRO A 392 -17.44 -4.77 3.36
CA PRO A 392 -18.12 -5.08 4.63
C PRO A 392 -17.32 -4.54 5.83
N THR A 393 -17.35 -3.22 6.06
CA THR A 393 -16.51 -2.50 7.06
C THR A 393 -16.50 -3.16 8.44
N TYR A 394 -17.62 -3.73 8.87
CA TYR A 394 -17.76 -4.43 10.16
C TYR A 394 -16.68 -5.50 10.40
N LYS A 395 -16.25 -6.23 9.36
CA LYS A 395 -15.19 -7.24 9.45
C LYS A 395 -13.89 -6.66 10.03
N TRP A 396 -13.53 -5.45 9.59
CA TRP A 396 -12.32 -4.77 10.04
C TRP A 396 -12.50 -4.13 11.43
N VAL A 397 -13.72 -3.71 11.78
CA VAL A 397 -14.03 -3.21 13.14
C VAL A 397 -13.80 -4.33 14.16
N VAL A 398 -14.35 -5.52 13.92
CA VAL A 398 -14.19 -6.68 14.81
C VAL A 398 -12.72 -7.13 14.91
N ALA A 399 -12.00 -7.11 13.79
CA ALA A 399 -10.57 -7.43 13.78
C ALA A 399 -9.76 -6.41 14.59
N ALA A 400 -10.12 -5.13 14.54
CA ALA A 400 -9.41 -4.06 15.22
C ALA A 400 -9.56 -4.07 16.75
N ILE A 401 -10.64 -4.67 17.28
CA ILE A 401 -10.90 -4.81 18.73
C ILE A 401 -10.44 -6.16 19.29
N GLY A 402 -9.65 -6.92 18.51
CA GLY A 402 -9.05 -8.17 18.95
C GLY A 402 -7.93 -7.96 19.98
N VAL A 403 -7.74 -8.96 20.84
CA VAL A 403 -6.62 -8.99 21.81
C VAL A 403 -5.31 -9.26 21.06
N ILE A 404 -4.32 -8.38 21.22
CA ILE A 404 -3.02 -8.47 20.54
C ILE A 404 -1.97 -9.09 21.46
N GLU A 405 -1.38 -10.20 21.04
CA GLU A 405 -0.37 -10.96 21.77
C GLU A 405 1.04 -10.39 21.60
N ILE A 406 1.33 -9.24 22.24
CA ILE A 406 2.65 -8.61 22.26
C ILE A 406 3.07 -8.26 23.70
N GLU A 407 4.34 -8.53 24.01
CA GLU A 407 4.98 -8.27 25.30
C GLU A 407 5.34 -6.79 25.52
N SER A 408 5.72 -6.05 24.46
CA SER A 408 5.94 -4.60 24.51
C SER A 408 4.62 -3.82 24.43
N LEU A 409 4.40 -2.91 25.40
CA LEU A 409 3.19 -2.07 25.44
C LEU A 409 3.13 -1.06 24.30
N PHE A 410 4.28 -0.56 23.83
CA PHE A 410 4.32 0.36 22.71
C PHE A 410 4.12 -0.35 21.36
N GLU A 411 4.79 -1.49 21.14
CA GLU A 411 4.59 -2.28 19.90
C GLU A 411 3.16 -2.79 19.77
N ARG A 412 2.48 -3.06 20.89
CA ARG A 412 1.04 -3.36 20.91
C ARG A 412 0.23 -2.21 20.29
N GLN A 413 0.52 -0.97 20.68
CA GLN A 413 -0.14 0.22 20.12
C GLN A 413 0.22 0.43 18.63
N GLU A 414 1.47 0.13 18.23
CA GLU A 414 1.85 0.14 16.80
C GLU A 414 1.04 -0.84 15.96
N LEU A 415 0.67 -2.01 16.51
CA LEU A 415 -0.23 -2.95 15.83
C LEU A 415 -1.68 -2.49 15.85
N MET A 416 -2.18 -1.96 16.98
CA MET A 416 -3.52 -1.36 17.06
C MET A 416 -3.70 -0.26 16.01
N TYR A 417 -2.68 0.59 15.84
CA TYR A 417 -2.65 1.63 14.82
C TYR A 417 -2.73 1.05 13.40
N ASN A 418 -1.98 -0.02 13.10
CA ASN A 418 -2.06 -0.66 11.79
C ASN A 418 -3.48 -1.16 11.49
N LEU A 419 -4.16 -1.73 12.48
CA LEU A 419 -5.55 -2.16 12.35
C LEU A 419 -6.50 -0.98 12.09
N MET A 420 -6.20 0.23 12.59
CA MET A 420 -6.93 1.45 12.24
C MET A 420 -6.74 1.84 10.78
N VAL A 421 -5.52 1.71 10.23
CA VAL A 421 -5.28 1.94 8.80
C VAL A 421 -6.07 0.93 7.97
N GLU A 422 -6.01 -0.37 8.32
CA GLU A 422 -6.79 -1.41 7.65
C GLU A 422 -8.30 -1.16 7.72
N LEU A 423 -8.80 -0.57 8.81
CA LEU A 423 -10.20 -0.18 8.95
C LEU A 423 -10.60 0.96 7.98
N LEU A 424 -9.74 1.95 7.77
CA LEU A 424 -9.94 2.99 6.74
C LEU A 424 -9.91 2.38 5.32
N GLU A 425 -9.02 1.42 5.07
CA GLU A 425 -9.00 0.65 3.82
C GLU A 425 -10.28 -0.20 3.67
N GLY A 426 -10.80 -0.75 4.76
CA GLY A 426 -12.05 -1.48 4.84
C GLY A 426 -13.30 -0.64 4.56
N GLY A 427 -13.12 0.67 4.37
CA GLY A 427 -14.20 1.60 4.05
C GLY A 427 -14.82 2.25 5.28
N SER A 428 -14.10 2.37 6.39
CA SER A 428 -14.50 3.24 7.48
C SER A 428 -14.18 4.71 7.16
N GLY A 429 -14.95 5.64 7.73
CA GLY A 429 -14.60 7.06 7.77
C GLY A 429 -13.88 7.41 9.06
N PHE A 430 -13.27 8.60 9.12
CA PHE A 430 -12.43 9.02 10.26
C PHE A 430 -13.16 9.01 11.60
N MET A 431 -14.43 9.42 11.64
CA MET A 431 -15.21 9.44 12.88
C MET A 431 -15.46 8.02 13.42
N GLN A 432 -15.74 7.06 12.54
CA GLN A 432 -15.93 5.66 12.94
C GLN A 432 -14.61 5.00 13.34
N ALA A 433 -13.52 5.32 12.64
CA ALA A 433 -12.18 4.88 13.03
C ALA A 433 -11.83 5.39 14.44
N HIS A 434 -12.12 6.66 14.74
CA HIS A 434 -11.91 7.23 16.08
C HIS A 434 -12.72 6.50 17.16
N GLY A 435 -14.01 6.25 16.93
CA GLY A 435 -14.82 5.45 17.87
C GLY A 435 -14.26 4.04 18.11
N THR A 436 -13.66 3.43 17.09
CA THR A 436 -12.99 2.12 17.23
C THR A 436 -11.67 2.23 18.01
N GLN A 437 -10.90 3.30 17.80
CA GLN A 437 -9.68 3.57 18.54
C GLN A 437 -9.95 3.81 20.03
N LEU A 438 -11.06 4.48 20.38
CA LEU A 438 -11.50 4.59 21.77
C LEU A 438 -11.79 3.22 22.39
N ALA A 439 -12.45 2.33 21.65
CA ALA A 439 -12.66 0.94 22.10
C ALA A 439 -11.33 0.18 22.29
N GLN A 440 -10.32 0.41 21.44
CA GLN A 440 -8.97 -0.14 21.63
C GLN A 440 -8.32 0.41 22.91
N ALA A 441 -8.48 1.70 23.21
CA ALA A 441 -7.99 2.30 24.45
C ALA A 441 -8.62 1.65 25.69
N PHE A 442 -9.94 1.45 25.69
CA PHE A 442 -10.64 0.75 26.76
C PHE A 442 -10.14 -0.70 26.93
N LEU A 443 -9.96 -1.43 25.83
CA LEU A 443 -9.41 -2.79 25.86
C LEU A 443 -8.00 -2.81 26.45
N HIS A 444 -7.14 -1.90 26.01
CA HIS A 444 -5.76 -1.76 26.49
C HIS A 444 -5.70 -1.52 28.00
N TYR A 445 -6.50 -0.59 28.52
CA TYR A 445 -6.54 -0.30 29.94
C TYR A 445 -7.17 -1.43 30.77
N LYS A 446 -8.19 -2.13 30.26
CA LYS A 446 -8.71 -3.34 30.91
C LYS A 446 -7.65 -4.43 31.04
N LEU A 447 -6.83 -4.64 29.99
CA LEU A 447 -5.73 -5.61 30.03
C LEU A 447 -4.61 -5.19 31.00
N LEU A 448 -4.45 -3.90 31.29
CA LEU A 448 -3.50 -3.41 32.30
C LEU A 448 -4.03 -3.54 33.74
N GLY A 449 -5.35 -3.63 33.93
CA GLY A 449 -5.96 -3.78 35.26
C GLY A 449 -7.11 -2.82 35.57
N ALA A 450 -7.58 -2.03 34.61
CA ALA A 450 -8.73 -1.14 34.82
C ALA A 450 -9.98 -1.93 35.25
N GLY A 451 -10.49 -1.63 36.45
CA GLY A 451 -11.66 -2.29 37.05
C GLY A 451 -11.36 -3.62 37.76
N ILE A 452 -10.11 -4.08 37.79
CA ILE A 452 -9.70 -5.34 38.44
C ILE A 452 -8.61 -5.08 39.50
N ASN A 453 -7.61 -4.26 39.16
CA ASN A 453 -6.49 -3.96 40.03
C ASN A 453 -6.84 -2.85 41.03
N LYS A 454 -6.64 -3.10 42.33
CA LYS A 454 -6.96 -2.14 43.41
C LYS A 454 -6.19 -0.82 43.31
N LEU A 455 -4.98 -0.82 42.75
CA LEU A 455 -4.15 0.38 42.58
C LEU A 455 -4.36 1.10 41.24
N TRP A 456 -5.36 0.67 40.44
CA TRP A 456 -5.62 1.27 39.14
C TRP A 456 -5.83 2.78 39.21
N ALA A 457 -6.64 3.28 40.15
CA ALA A 457 -6.97 4.70 40.25
C ALA A 457 -5.71 5.57 40.49
N THR A 458 -4.86 5.16 41.44
CA THR A 458 -3.59 5.84 41.72
C THR A 458 -2.62 5.73 40.54
N TYR A 459 -2.55 4.54 39.92
CA TYR A 459 -1.72 4.31 38.76
C TYR A 459 -2.13 5.19 37.58
N SER A 460 -3.43 5.26 37.25
CA SER A 460 -3.95 6.05 36.14
C SER A 460 -3.71 7.54 36.33
N HIS A 461 -3.81 8.04 37.57
CA HIS A 461 -3.50 9.44 37.87
C HIS A 461 -2.02 9.75 37.66
N LYS A 462 -1.10 8.90 38.14
CA LYS A 462 0.33 9.09 37.87
C LYS A 462 0.67 8.92 36.38
N LEU A 463 -0.07 8.07 35.68
CA LEU A 463 0.14 7.81 34.27
C LEU A 463 -0.24 9.02 33.42
N THR A 464 -1.20 9.85 33.84
CA THR A 464 -1.50 11.12 33.16
C THR A 464 -0.40 12.16 33.34
N ASP A 465 0.38 12.09 34.43
CA ASP A 465 1.47 13.05 34.69
C ASP A 465 2.67 12.82 33.77
N ILE A 466 3.13 11.57 33.63
CA ILE A 466 4.33 11.21 32.83
C ILE A 466 3.97 10.70 31.42
N ALA A 467 2.69 10.41 31.16
CA ALA A 467 2.09 10.05 29.87
C ALA A 467 2.94 9.13 28.95
N ASP A 468 3.75 8.24 29.52
CA ASP A 468 4.71 7.43 28.75
C ASP A 468 4.00 6.20 28.14
N PRO A 469 3.95 6.10 26.79
CA PRO A 469 3.31 4.97 26.13
C PRO A 469 3.95 3.61 26.43
N SER A 470 5.26 3.60 26.74
CA SER A 470 5.98 2.37 27.13
C SER A 470 5.53 1.85 28.50
N LEU A 471 4.98 2.72 29.35
CA LEU A 471 4.36 2.36 30.63
C LEU A 471 2.86 2.09 30.49
N GLY A 472 2.31 2.18 29.28
CA GLY A 472 0.92 1.83 29.02
C GLY A 472 -0.03 3.02 28.92
N PHE A 473 0.46 4.26 28.81
CA PHE A 473 -0.37 5.37 28.35
C PHE A 473 -0.80 5.12 26.89
N PHE A 474 -2.09 5.26 26.59
CA PHE A 474 -2.61 4.98 25.26
C PHE A 474 -2.64 6.25 24.40
N LEU A 475 -2.02 6.18 23.21
CA LEU A 475 -1.99 7.28 22.25
C LEU A 475 -3.25 7.28 21.36
N THR A 476 -4.01 8.37 21.39
CA THR A 476 -5.16 8.59 20.51
C THR A 476 -4.81 9.54 19.38
N ASP A 477 -5.39 9.31 18.21
CA ASP A 477 -5.26 10.20 17.07
C ASP A 477 -6.26 11.36 17.13
N PRO A 478 -6.02 12.45 16.39
CA PRO A 478 -7.01 13.51 16.20
C PRO A 478 -8.34 12.95 15.68
N PRO A 479 -9.50 13.26 16.30
CA PRO A 479 -10.79 12.66 15.94
C PRO A 479 -11.17 12.82 14.47
N VAL A 480 -10.86 13.99 13.88
CA VAL A 480 -11.18 14.32 12.48
C VAL A 480 -10.31 13.60 11.45
N ALA A 481 -9.18 13.02 11.87
CA ALA A 481 -8.16 12.43 10.99
C ALA A 481 -7.58 11.11 11.54
N CYS A 482 -8.37 10.38 12.34
CA CYS A 482 -7.94 9.13 12.99
C CYS A 482 -7.40 8.10 11.98
N GLY A 483 -6.21 7.55 12.22
CA GLY A 483 -5.56 6.59 11.33
C GLY A 483 -4.72 7.21 10.20
N LEU A 484 -4.79 8.53 9.96
CA LEU A 484 -4.11 9.18 8.85
C LEU A 484 -2.61 9.42 9.09
N PHE A 485 -2.25 10.12 10.17
CA PHE A 485 -0.90 10.67 10.35
C PHE A 485 0.13 9.69 10.94
N GLY A 486 -0.27 8.71 11.74
CA GLY A 486 0.63 7.69 12.30
C GLY A 486 0.83 7.83 13.79
N LEU A 487 1.16 6.72 14.45
CA LEU A 487 1.48 6.71 15.88
C LEU A 487 2.62 7.69 16.22
N ASN A 488 3.64 7.81 15.35
CA ASN A 488 4.77 8.69 15.57
C ASN A 488 4.38 10.18 15.54
N PHE A 489 3.34 10.56 14.78
CA PHE A 489 2.80 11.92 14.82
C PHE A 489 2.12 12.20 16.18
N SER A 490 1.27 11.28 16.64
CA SER A 490 0.58 11.40 17.92
C SER A 490 1.57 11.37 19.10
N PHE A 491 2.63 10.57 19.00
CA PHE A 491 3.72 10.54 19.98
C PHE A 491 4.54 11.84 19.97
N TRP A 492 4.91 12.37 18.80
CA TRP A 492 5.56 13.67 18.66
C TRP A 492 4.74 14.79 19.30
N SER A 493 3.43 14.81 19.06
CA SER A 493 2.51 15.79 19.63
C SER A 493 2.46 15.69 21.16
N LEU A 494 2.45 14.47 21.71
CA LEU A 494 2.46 14.26 23.16
C LEU A 494 3.78 14.71 23.81
N VAL A 495 4.93 14.44 23.18
CA VAL A 495 6.25 14.87 23.71
C VAL A 495 6.37 16.39 23.75
N LEU A 496 5.74 17.10 22.82
CA LEU A 496 5.67 18.57 22.86
C LEU A 496 4.73 19.09 23.95
N ALA A 497 3.65 18.36 24.25
CA ALA A 497 2.65 18.77 25.22
C ALA A 497 2.98 18.38 26.67
N ASN A 498 3.77 17.32 26.89
CA ASN A 498 4.10 16.80 28.21
C ASN A 498 5.60 16.94 28.52
N GLU A 499 5.92 17.88 29.41
CA GLU A 499 7.30 18.19 29.83
C GLU A 499 7.97 17.02 30.57
N HIS A 500 7.22 16.26 31.37
CA HIS A 500 7.77 15.12 32.11
C HIS A 500 8.20 13.99 31.19
N LEU A 501 7.40 13.67 30.16
CA LEU A 501 7.74 12.71 29.13
C LEU A 501 8.97 13.17 28.34
N ASN A 502 9.03 14.46 28.00
CA ASN A 502 10.16 15.06 27.31
C ASN A 502 11.46 14.88 28.10
N CYS A 503 11.46 15.23 29.39
CA CYS A 503 12.63 15.04 30.26
C CYS A 503 13.00 13.56 30.43
N ARG A 504 12.00 12.69 30.53
CA ARG A 504 12.20 11.25 30.66
C ARG A 504 12.89 10.65 29.44
N LEU A 505 12.53 11.10 28.24
CA LEU A 505 13.19 10.66 27.00
C LEU A 505 14.63 11.15 26.94
N GLN A 506 14.92 12.39 27.35
CA GLN A 506 16.28 12.91 27.41
C GLN A 506 17.15 12.06 28.35
N ASN A 507 16.68 11.78 29.56
CA ASN A 507 17.41 10.92 30.51
C ASN A 507 17.61 9.50 29.96
N GLN A 508 16.67 8.98 29.18
CA GLN A 508 16.81 7.67 28.54
C GLN A 508 17.86 7.67 27.42
N ILE A 509 18.00 8.77 26.68
CA ILE A 509 19.07 8.94 25.68
C ILE A 509 20.42 9.00 26.39
N GLU A 510 20.55 9.84 27.43
CA GLU A 510 21.79 10.02 28.18
C GLU A 510 22.24 8.73 28.88
N THR A 511 21.29 7.92 29.37
CA THR A 511 21.58 6.63 30.02
C THR A 511 21.71 5.46 29.05
N GLY A 512 21.56 5.66 27.73
CA GLY A 512 21.65 4.60 26.74
C GLY A 512 20.54 3.53 26.82
N ASN A 513 19.41 3.84 27.48
CA ASN A 513 18.34 2.87 27.74
C ASN A 513 17.27 2.80 26.62
N LEU A 514 17.47 3.54 25.52
CA LEU A 514 16.58 3.48 24.37
C LEU A 514 16.78 2.20 23.56
N THR A 515 15.67 1.60 23.18
CA THR A 515 15.63 0.42 22.31
C THR A 515 14.88 0.75 21.03
N SER A 516 15.25 0.09 19.93
CA SER A 516 14.52 0.21 18.67
C SER A 516 13.40 -0.83 18.61
N THR A 517 12.17 -0.38 18.36
CA THR A 517 11.04 -1.28 18.08
C THR A 517 11.28 -2.06 16.79
N THR A 518 10.48 -3.11 16.56
CA THR A 518 10.51 -3.86 15.29
C THR A 518 10.27 -2.95 14.07
N LYS A 519 9.62 -1.80 14.24
CA LYS A 519 9.36 -0.81 13.19
C LYS A 519 10.35 0.38 13.15
N GLY A 520 11.37 0.39 14.02
CA GLY A 520 12.43 1.38 13.99
C GLY A 520 12.22 2.60 14.91
N SER A 521 11.10 2.69 15.64
CA SER A 521 10.88 3.77 16.61
C SER A 521 11.79 3.58 17.82
N LEU A 522 12.43 4.66 18.28
CA LEU A 522 13.32 4.64 19.46
C LEU A 522 12.50 4.90 20.71
N MET A 523 12.38 3.90 21.59
CA MET A 523 11.59 3.97 22.82
C MET A 523 12.17 3.11 23.94
N ASN A 524 11.69 3.34 25.16
CA ASN A 524 12.03 2.52 26.32
C ASN A 524 11.62 1.06 26.12
N GLY A 525 12.55 0.13 26.37
CA GLY A 525 12.38 -1.31 26.20
C GLY A 525 11.58 -1.97 27.32
N VAL A 526 10.41 -1.43 27.69
CA VAL A 526 9.55 -2.04 28.72
C VAL A 526 8.80 -3.24 28.14
N GLN A 527 9.05 -4.41 28.69
CA GLN A 527 8.41 -5.67 28.25
C GLN A 527 7.71 -6.38 29.41
N ILE A 528 6.47 -6.80 29.18
CA ILE A 528 5.72 -7.68 30.07
C ILE A 528 5.86 -9.11 29.54
N ARG A 529 6.48 -9.99 30.33
CA ARG A 529 6.85 -11.34 29.86
C ARG A 529 5.67 -12.30 29.99
N TYR A 530 5.19 -12.85 28.88
CA TYR A 530 4.08 -13.81 28.80
C TYR A 530 4.50 -15.16 28.18
N GLY A 531 5.56 -15.19 27.39
CA GLY A 531 5.98 -16.35 26.57
C GLY A 531 6.63 -17.51 27.34
N ASN A 532 6.56 -18.72 26.77
CA ASN A 532 7.27 -19.90 27.28
C ASN A 532 8.69 -19.98 26.70
N ARG A 533 9.65 -19.33 27.37
CA ARG A 533 11.05 -19.24 26.91
C ARG A 533 11.83 -20.56 26.98
N ALA A 534 11.50 -21.45 27.90
CA ALA A 534 12.16 -22.76 28.01
C ALA A 534 12.06 -23.56 26.70
N ARG A 535 10.92 -23.45 26.00
CA ARG A 535 10.74 -24.07 24.69
C ARG A 535 11.61 -23.44 23.60
N VAL A 536 11.79 -22.12 23.64
CA VAL A 536 12.63 -21.38 22.68
C VAL A 536 14.09 -21.75 22.91
N LEU A 537 14.55 -21.73 24.17
CA LEU A 537 15.91 -22.08 24.54
C LEU A 537 16.26 -23.48 24.06
N LYS A 538 15.40 -24.47 24.30
CA LYS A 538 15.60 -25.83 23.77
C LYS A 538 15.76 -25.87 22.24
N ILE A 539 14.94 -25.10 21.49
CA ILE A 539 15.05 -25.04 20.03
C ILE A 539 16.37 -24.39 19.59
N LEU A 540 16.85 -23.39 20.34
CA LEU A 540 18.12 -22.72 20.06
C LEU A 540 19.30 -23.65 20.39
N GLU A 541 19.27 -24.35 21.53
CA GLU A 541 20.25 -25.37 21.92
C GLU A 541 20.32 -26.49 20.87
N ASP A 542 19.16 -27.02 20.47
CA ASP A 542 19.07 -28.03 19.41
C ASP A 542 19.67 -27.49 18.10
N ALA A 543 19.40 -26.23 17.74
CA ALA A 543 19.92 -25.62 16.52
C ALA A 543 21.44 -25.34 16.59
N GLU A 544 21.95 -24.92 17.75
CA GLU A 544 23.36 -24.66 18.01
C GLU A 544 24.20 -25.94 17.91
N SER A 545 23.62 -27.10 18.24
CA SER A 545 24.30 -28.39 18.08
C SER A 545 24.74 -28.69 16.63
N TYR A 546 24.09 -28.11 15.62
CA TYR A 546 24.45 -28.29 14.20
C TYR A 546 25.65 -27.43 13.77
N TYR A 547 25.92 -26.33 14.46
CA TYR A 547 27.10 -25.50 14.22
C TYR A 547 27.52 -24.81 15.53
N PRO A 548 28.31 -25.49 16.38
CA PRO A 548 28.82 -24.90 17.62
C PRO A 548 29.69 -23.68 17.34
N GLY A 549 29.61 -22.65 18.19
CA GLY A 549 30.42 -21.42 18.04
C GLY A 549 30.08 -20.58 16.79
N TRP A 550 28.88 -20.72 16.24
CA TRP A 550 28.45 -19.97 15.05
C TRP A 550 28.47 -18.45 15.25
N GLN A 551 28.35 -17.98 16.49
CA GLN A 551 28.37 -16.56 16.86
C GLN A 551 29.76 -15.98 16.63
N ASP A 552 30.79 -16.61 17.18
CA ASP A 552 32.20 -16.18 17.01
C ASP A 552 32.57 -16.13 15.53
N VAL A 553 32.08 -17.09 14.75
CA VAL A 553 32.28 -17.11 13.30
C VAL A 553 31.67 -15.89 12.62
N ILE A 554 30.47 -15.46 13.03
CA ILE A 554 29.81 -14.27 12.46
C ILE A 554 30.49 -12.98 12.90
N GLU A 555 30.94 -12.91 14.16
CA GLU A 555 31.70 -11.77 14.65
C GLU A 555 33.04 -11.63 13.91
N SER A 556 33.67 -12.75 13.53
CA SER A 556 34.90 -12.75 12.73
C SER A 556 34.69 -12.52 11.22
N ASP A 557 33.55 -12.96 10.66
CA ASP A 557 33.20 -12.84 9.24
C ASP A 557 31.76 -12.32 9.07
N PRO A 558 31.56 -10.99 9.19
CA PRO A 558 30.23 -10.40 9.08
C PRO A 558 29.68 -10.42 7.65
N GLN A 559 30.48 -10.75 6.63
CA GLN A 559 30.09 -10.75 5.21
C GLN A 559 28.85 -11.62 4.96
N VAL A 560 28.73 -12.72 5.69
CA VAL A 560 27.60 -13.66 5.65
C VAL A 560 26.26 -12.96 5.93
N LEU A 561 26.22 -11.89 6.74
CA LEU A 561 24.99 -11.14 7.08
C LEU A 561 24.50 -10.23 5.94
N TYR A 562 25.40 -9.79 5.06
CA TYR A 562 25.12 -8.78 4.05
C TYR A 562 24.98 -9.35 2.63
N GLN A 563 25.67 -10.45 2.31
CA GLN A 563 25.74 -11.03 0.96
C GLN A 563 24.94 -12.33 0.78
N HIS A 564 24.55 -12.68 -0.45
CA HIS A 564 23.88 -13.96 -0.69
C HIS A 564 24.77 -15.15 -0.30
N PRO A 565 24.20 -16.19 0.35
CA PRO A 565 24.98 -17.34 0.79
C PRO A 565 25.56 -18.08 -0.43
N SER A 566 26.86 -18.36 -0.38
CA SER A 566 27.61 -18.95 -1.50
C SER A 566 27.86 -20.45 -1.32
N ASN A 567 27.86 -20.93 -0.08
CA ASN A 567 28.15 -22.31 0.30
C ASN A 567 27.16 -22.83 1.38
N LYS A 568 27.26 -24.13 1.72
CA LYS A 568 26.43 -24.76 2.77
C LYS A 568 26.61 -24.10 4.15
N ARG A 569 27.84 -23.72 4.52
CA ARG A 569 28.15 -23.06 5.79
C ARG A 569 27.39 -21.73 5.93
N ASP A 570 27.45 -20.85 4.92
CA ASP A 570 26.77 -19.56 4.95
C ASP A 570 25.25 -19.72 5.10
N VAL A 571 24.69 -20.75 4.44
CA VAL A 571 23.26 -21.09 4.55
C VAL A 571 22.90 -21.47 5.98
N LEU A 572 23.67 -22.35 6.62
CA LEU A 572 23.47 -22.77 8.01
C LEU A 572 23.56 -21.58 8.97
N LEU A 573 24.63 -20.78 8.86
CA LEU A 573 24.84 -19.59 9.69
C LEU A 573 23.65 -18.60 9.57
N ARG A 574 23.16 -18.34 8.36
CA ARG A 574 21.99 -17.47 8.14
C ARG A 574 20.71 -18.02 8.76
N MET A 575 20.52 -19.34 8.75
CA MET A 575 19.36 -19.95 9.39
C MET A 575 19.43 -19.81 10.92
N LEU A 576 20.62 -19.97 11.51
CA LEU A 576 20.84 -19.76 12.95
C LEU A 576 20.60 -18.29 13.35
N VAL A 577 21.15 -17.32 12.61
CA VAL A 577 20.86 -15.88 12.81
C VAL A 577 19.36 -15.58 12.70
N LYS A 578 18.66 -16.25 11.79
CA LYS A 578 17.22 -16.07 11.63
C LYS A 578 16.46 -16.55 12.88
N LEU A 579 16.88 -17.65 13.50
CA LEU A 579 16.27 -18.18 14.73
C LEU A 579 16.42 -17.22 15.92
N THR A 580 17.52 -16.48 16.01
CA THR A 580 17.74 -15.49 17.09
C THR A 580 16.96 -14.19 16.89
N SER A 581 16.31 -13.99 15.74
CA SER A 581 15.56 -12.76 15.50
C SER A 581 14.36 -12.58 16.48
N PRO A 582 14.10 -11.35 16.96
CA PRO A 582 13.04 -11.06 17.92
C PRO A 582 11.65 -11.58 17.52
N SER A 583 11.28 -11.36 16.25
CA SER A 583 9.97 -11.77 15.72
C SER A 583 9.82 -13.28 15.69
N VAL A 584 10.91 -14.01 15.47
CA VAL A 584 10.92 -15.48 15.46
C VAL A 584 10.73 -16.02 16.87
N THR A 585 11.50 -15.51 17.82
CA THR A 585 11.40 -15.92 19.22
C THR A 585 10.02 -15.60 19.82
N ALA A 586 9.45 -14.42 19.52
CA ALA A 586 8.07 -14.09 19.88
C ALA A 586 7.08 -15.14 19.35
N SER A 587 7.18 -15.48 18.06
CA SER A 587 6.30 -16.47 17.42
C SER A 587 6.46 -17.89 17.97
N LEU A 588 7.67 -18.28 18.37
CA LEU A 588 7.95 -19.57 19.01
C LEU A 588 7.42 -19.64 20.45
N SER A 589 7.39 -18.50 21.14
CA SER A 589 6.87 -18.37 22.51
C SER A 589 5.34 -18.31 22.59
N ALA A 590 4.67 -18.06 21.45
CA ALA A 590 3.21 -17.95 21.35
C ALA A 590 2.51 -19.28 21.70
N GLY A 591 1.51 -19.19 22.58
CA GLY A 591 0.83 -20.32 23.22
C GLY A 591 -0.46 -19.87 23.91
N ASN A 592 -0.72 -20.28 25.16
CA ASN A 592 -1.84 -19.78 25.98
C ASN A 592 -1.61 -18.32 26.46
N ALA A 593 -1.16 -17.45 25.55
CA ALA A 593 -0.70 -16.10 25.84
C ALA A 593 -1.88 -15.17 26.16
N ILE A 594 -3.04 -15.36 25.54
CA ILE A 594 -4.25 -14.57 25.83
C ILE A 594 -4.67 -14.75 27.29
N SER A 595 -4.81 -15.99 27.76
CA SER A 595 -5.17 -16.23 29.16
C SER A 595 -4.14 -15.65 30.12
N ARG A 596 -2.84 -15.80 29.84
CA ARG A 596 -1.78 -15.20 30.66
C ARG A 596 -1.82 -13.68 30.67
N MET A 597 -2.08 -13.05 29.54
CA MET A 597 -2.17 -11.60 29.44
C MET A 597 -3.39 -11.07 30.20
N ILE A 598 -4.55 -11.74 30.08
CA ILE A 598 -5.74 -11.41 30.88
C ILE A 598 -5.44 -11.59 32.37
N SER A 599 -4.83 -12.71 32.78
CA SER A 599 -4.44 -12.94 34.18
C SER A 599 -3.43 -11.90 34.69
N SER A 600 -2.57 -11.36 33.82
CA SER A 600 -1.59 -10.34 34.20
C SER A 600 -2.20 -9.02 34.65
N SER A 601 -3.43 -8.70 34.20
CA SER A 601 -4.15 -7.48 34.62
C SER A 601 -4.31 -7.38 36.14
N VAL A 602 -4.31 -8.51 36.85
CA VAL A 602 -4.42 -8.57 38.32
C VAL A 602 -3.14 -8.07 39.01
N TYR A 603 -1.96 -8.29 38.42
CA TYR A 603 -0.68 -8.09 39.12
C TYR A 603 0.32 -7.18 38.40
N VAL A 604 0.17 -6.88 37.10
CA VAL A 604 1.20 -6.18 36.29
C VAL A 604 1.56 -4.79 36.81
N ILE A 605 0.59 -4.10 37.42
CA ILE A 605 0.80 -2.77 38.02
C ILE A 605 1.61 -2.88 39.32
N THR A 606 1.37 -3.92 40.12
CA THR A 606 1.82 -3.98 41.52
C THR A 606 3.05 -4.87 41.72
N HIS A 607 3.12 -6.00 41.02
CA HIS A 607 4.18 -6.99 41.17
C HIS A 607 5.28 -6.81 40.12
N LYS A 608 6.47 -7.34 40.42
CA LYS A 608 7.67 -7.29 39.57
C LYS A 608 7.54 -8.17 38.33
N ALA A 609 6.70 -7.77 37.39
CA ALA A 609 6.35 -8.50 36.17
C ALA A 609 6.99 -7.91 34.89
N THR A 610 7.57 -6.72 34.96
CA THR A 610 8.18 -6.05 33.81
C THR A 610 9.70 -6.07 33.88
N SER A 611 10.35 -6.04 32.71
CA SER A 611 11.79 -5.88 32.58
C SER A 611 12.11 -4.69 31.68
N LEU A 612 13.23 -4.02 31.97
CA LEU A 612 13.83 -2.99 31.12
C LEU A 612 14.88 -3.59 30.18
N GLY A 613 15.03 -3.00 29.01
CA GLY A 613 16.08 -3.32 28.04
C GLY A 613 15.64 -4.25 26.90
N SER A 614 16.49 -4.33 25.88
CA SER A 614 16.37 -5.26 24.75
C SER A 614 16.74 -6.67 25.20
N ALA A 615 15.86 -7.32 25.98
CA ALA A 615 16.04 -8.71 26.44
C ALA A 615 16.15 -9.75 25.30
N TRP A 616 16.20 -9.32 24.04
CA TRP A 616 16.36 -10.16 22.86
C TRP A 616 17.78 -10.67 22.69
N PHE A 617 18.82 -9.86 22.91
CA PHE A 617 20.24 -10.27 22.74
C PHE A 617 20.82 -10.91 24.00
N LYS A 618 20.45 -10.43 25.20
CA LYS A 618 20.82 -11.07 26.47
C LYS A 618 20.28 -12.49 26.65
N LEU A 619 19.32 -12.90 25.82
CA LEU A 619 18.82 -14.28 25.74
C LEU A 619 19.84 -15.24 25.11
N VAL A 620 20.79 -14.70 24.33
CA VAL A 620 21.76 -15.44 23.51
C VAL A 620 23.17 -15.37 24.11
N GLU A 621 23.56 -14.22 24.68
CA GLU A 621 24.93 -14.01 25.19
C GLU A 621 25.23 -14.67 26.54
N ASN A 622 24.24 -14.84 27.43
CA ASN A 622 24.48 -15.41 28.76
C ASN A 622 23.33 -16.33 29.18
N TYR A 623 23.49 -17.64 28.92
CA TYR A 623 22.63 -18.72 29.43
C TYR A 623 22.42 -18.67 30.96
N GLN A 624 23.24 -17.91 31.70
CA GLN A 624 23.25 -17.87 33.17
C GLN A 624 22.64 -16.61 33.82
N GLU A 625 22.42 -15.50 33.10
CA GLU A 625 21.84 -14.28 33.69
C GLU A 625 20.30 -14.22 33.57
N LEU A 626 19.62 -15.16 34.24
CA LEU A 626 18.17 -15.10 34.49
C LEU A 626 17.75 -13.92 35.41
N ASN A 627 18.72 -13.17 35.95
CA ASN A 627 18.54 -12.07 36.89
C ASN A 627 18.42 -10.69 36.23
N SER A 628 17.68 -10.57 35.12
CA SER A 628 17.23 -9.25 34.68
C SER A 628 16.37 -8.62 35.78
N LYS A 629 16.80 -7.49 36.37
CA LYS A 629 16.08 -6.78 37.43
C LYS A 629 14.64 -6.53 36.98
N ARG A 630 13.69 -7.10 37.72
CA ARG A 630 12.26 -6.96 37.43
C ARG A 630 11.67 -5.81 38.22
N TYR A 631 10.76 -5.09 37.58
CA TYR A 631 10.08 -3.94 38.14
C TYR A 631 8.57 -4.15 38.04
N SER A 632 7.80 -3.45 38.87
CA SER A 632 6.38 -3.25 38.60
C SER A 632 6.20 -2.03 37.70
N LEU A 633 5.09 -1.94 36.97
CA LEU A 633 4.81 -0.73 36.18
C LEU A 633 4.72 0.51 37.08
N PHE A 634 4.18 0.37 38.30
CA PHE A 634 4.12 1.46 39.26
C PHE A 634 5.51 1.92 39.70
N GLN A 635 6.47 1.00 39.90
CA GLN A 635 7.86 1.35 40.23
C GLN A 635 8.53 2.12 39.08
N LEU A 636 8.35 1.67 37.84
CA LEU A 636 8.93 2.34 36.67
C LEU A 636 8.35 3.75 36.46
N LEU A 637 7.07 3.93 36.79
CA LEU A 637 6.38 5.22 36.73
C LEU A 637 6.81 6.15 37.88
N ALA A 638 7.17 5.60 39.04
CA ALA A 638 7.61 6.35 40.21
C ALA A 638 9.12 6.65 40.23
N MET A 639 9.89 6.22 39.22
CA MET A 639 11.30 6.59 39.10
C MET A 639 11.40 8.08 38.78
N ASP A 640 12.11 8.82 39.64
CA ASP A 640 12.36 10.24 39.44
C ASP A 640 13.13 10.49 38.13
N VAL A 641 12.79 11.61 37.52
CA VAL A 641 13.30 12.05 36.23
C VAL A 641 13.98 13.39 36.47
N ASP A 642 15.29 13.47 36.20
CA ASP A 642 16.00 14.75 36.14
C ASP A 642 15.28 15.67 35.15
N ARG A 643 15.05 16.92 35.56
CA ARG A 643 14.27 17.92 34.80
C ARG A 643 15.12 18.58 33.70
N LYS A 644 15.68 17.77 32.80
CA LYS A 644 16.40 18.24 31.61
C LYS A 644 15.61 17.92 30.35
N PRO A 645 15.13 18.91 29.59
CA PRO A 645 14.40 18.66 28.36
C PRO A 645 15.32 18.14 27.24
N LEU A 646 14.72 17.55 26.22
CA LEU A 646 15.39 17.08 25.01
C LEU A 646 16.17 18.21 24.32
N THR A 647 17.42 17.92 23.94
CA THR A 647 18.19 18.82 23.07
C THR A 647 17.57 18.86 21.67
N PRO A 648 17.73 19.96 20.90
CA PRO A 648 17.22 20.05 19.53
C PRO A 648 17.71 18.91 18.62
N GLU A 649 18.96 18.49 18.79
CA GLU A 649 19.58 17.39 18.04
C GLU A 649 18.91 16.05 18.37
N ASN A 650 18.72 15.75 19.66
CA ASN A 650 18.04 14.53 20.12
C ASN A 650 16.58 14.51 19.68
N PHE A 651 15.90 15.65 19.74
CA PHE A 651 14.53 15.79 19.27
C PHE A 651 14.41 15.49 17.77
N GLN A 652 15.34 16.02 16.96
CA GLN A 652 15.37 15.78 15.51
C GLN A 652 15.74 14.32 15.17
N ALA A 653 16.57 13.67 15.98
CA ALA A 653 16.90 12.25 15.84
C ALA A 653 15.69 11.34 16.12
N LEU A 654 14.90 11.63 17.16
CA LEU A 654 13.67 10.90 17.48
C LEU A 654 12.56 11.14 16.44
N PHE A 655 12.44 12.38 15.96
CA PHE A 655 11.36 12.82 15.06
C PHE A 655 11.89 13.49 13.80
N PRO A 656 12.46 12.71 12.84
CA PRO A 656 13.07 13.28 11.63
C PRO A 656 12.06 14.05 10.74
N LEU A 657 10.77 13.73 10.84
CA LEU A 657 9.69 14.36 10.08
C LEU A 657 9.01 15.52 10.85
N SER A 658 9.66 16.09 11.86
CA SER A 658 9.15 17.17 12.72
C SER A 658 8.48 18.31 11.94
N LYS A 659 9.10 18.81 10.85
CA LYS A 659 8.54 19.86 9.98
C LYS A 659 7.21 19.45 9.34
N GLN A 660 7.09 18.20 8.90
CA GLN A 660 5.85 17.70 8.28
C GLN A 660 4.77 17.46 9.34
N TYR A 661 5.16 17.08 10.55
CA TYR A 661 4.25 16.95 11.68
C TYR A 661 3.67 18.30 12.11
N GLN A 662 4.48 19.36 12.15
CA GLN A 662 3.99 20.72 12.40
C GLN A 662 2.94 21.16 11.37
N GLN A 663 3.19 20.90 10.08
CA GLN A 663 2.21 21.21 9.02
C GLN A 663 0.89 20.43 9.19
N ALA A 664 0.97 19.17 9.62
CA ALA A 664 -0.21 18.36 9.92
C ALA A 664 -0.98 18.90 11.14
N ASP A 665 -0.30 19.30 12.21
CA ASP A 665 -0.92 19.90 13.39
C ASP A 665 -1.63 21.22 13.06
N ASP A 666 -0.99 22.10 12.29
CA ASP A 666 -1.60 23.33 11.79
C ASP A 666 -2.87 23.06 10.98
N LEU A 667 -2.86 22.00 10.17
CA LEU A 667 -4.03 21.59 9.39
C LEU A 667 -5.16 21.10 10.32
N ILE A 668 -4.84 20.28 11.33
CA ILE A 668 -5.81 19.77 12.30
C ILE A 668 -6.45 20.94 13.07
N ARG A 669 -5.65 21.90 13.55
CA ARG A 669 -6.16 23.10 14.24
C ARG A 669 -7.07 23.97 13.38
N LYS A 670 -6.85 23.98 12.06
CA LYS A 670 -7.72 24.68 11.11
C LYS A 670 -9.04 23.92 10.91
N VAL A 671 -8.97 22.60 10.77
CA VAL A 671 -10.14 21.76 10.48
C VAL A 671 -10.98 21.47 11.72
N SER A 672 -10.40 21.52 12.93
CA SER A 672 -11.16 21.35 14.19
C SER A 672 -12.26 22.39 14.38
N LYS A 673 -12.18 23.53 13.69
CA LYS A 673 -13.22 24.57 13.65
C LYS A 673 -14.40 24.23 12.73
N PHE A 674 -14.34 23.12 11.99
CA PHE A 674 -15.37 22.77 11.02
C PHE A 674 -16.48 21.95 11.69
N GLN A 675 -17.69 22.07 11.16
CA GLN A 675 -18.85 21.33 11.63
C GLN A 675 -19.20 20.19 10.70
N HIS A 676 -19.80 19.15 11.28
CA HIS A 676 -20.33 18.01 10.56
C HIS A 676 -21.63 18.41 9.86
N THR A 677 -21.67 18.31 8.54
CA THR A 677 -22.88 18.57 7.74
C THR A 677 -23.28 17.38 6.90
N HIS A 678 -24.58 17.22 6.69
CA HIS A 678 -25.12 16.18 5.85
C HIS A 678 -24.88 16.48 4.36
N SER A 679 -24.47 15.46 3.61
CA SER A 679 -24.21 15.52 2.18
C SER A 679 -24.81 14.30 1.48
N ASN A 680 -25.21 14.50 0.21
CA ASN A 680 -25.60 13.40 -0.67
C ASN A 680 -24.51 12.33 -0.77
N GLN A 681 -24.95 11.09 -1.00
CA GLN A 681 -24.06 9.94 -1.12
C GLN A 681 -23.06 10.16 -2.26
N ARG A 682 -21.78 10.15 -1.92
CA ARG A 682 -20.71 10.23 -2.91
C ARG A 682 -20.31 8.83 -3.35
N LYS A 683 -19.95 8.73 -4.63
CA LYS A 683 -19.28 7.55 -5.18
C LYS A 683 -18.07 7.22 -4.32
N ARG A 684 -17.93 5.96 -3.93
CA ARG A 684 -16.82 5.49 -3.11
C ARG A 684 -15.76 4.83 -3.98
N LEU A 685 -14.51 5.24 -3.84
CA LEU A 685 -13.36 4.69 -4.55
C LEU A 685 -12.21 4.48 -3.57
N ARG A 686 -11.25 3.64 -3.93
CA ARG A 686 -9.98 3.59 -3.22
C ARG A 686 -9.11 4.74 -3.69
N SER A 687 -8.69 5.61 -2.77
CA SER A 687 -7.75 6.70 -3.00
C SER A 687 -6.42 6.39 -2.32
N HIS A 688 -5.32 6.72 -2.97
CA HIS A 688 -3.97 6.61 -2.44
C HIS A 688 -3.54 7.98 -1.93
N ILE A 689 -3.35 8.13 -0.62
CA ILE A 689 -3.02 9.41 0.01
C ILE A 689 -1.58 9.36 0.50
N ALA A 690 -0.70 10.14 -0.12
CA ALA A 690 0.64 10.41 0.40
C ALA A 690 0.55 11.41 1.55
N VAL A 691 0.73 10.93 2.79
CA VAL A 691 0.60 11.77 4.00
C VAL A 691 1.92 12.48 4.29
N PHE A 692 3.02 11.72 4.29
CA PHE A 692 4.37 12.23 4.51
C PHE A 692 5.26 11.76 3.36
N PRO A 693 5.22 12.46 2.21
CA PRO A 693 6.12 12.17 1.11
C PRO A 693 7.55 12.55 1.52
N VAL A 694 8.44 11.57 1.54
CA VAL A 694 9.87 11.78 1.68
C VAL A 694 10.46 11.82 0.27
N GLN A 695 11.05 12.96 -0.09
CA GLN A 695 12.01 13.00 -1.19
C GLN A 695 13.35 12.60 -0.58
N SER A 696 13.84 11.41 -0.92
CA SER A 696 15.14 10.97 -0.40
C SER A 696 16.22 11.89 -0.97
N GLU A 697 16.88 12.67 -0.10
CA GLU A 697 18.07 13.45 -0.49
C GLU A 697 19.24 12.53 -0.86
N VAL A 698 19.22 11.30 -0.33
CA VAL A 698 20.24 10.28 -0.55
C VAL A 698 19.76 9.29 -1.61
N ALA A 699 20.60 9.01 -2.61
CA ALA A 699 20.25 8.14 -3.72
C ALA A 699 20.23 6.64 -3.35
N LEU A 700 20.95 6.25 -2.28
CA LEU A 700 21.18 4.87 -1.88
C LEU A 700 20.81 4.65 -0.42
N SER A 701 20.35 3.45 -0.08
CA SER A 701 20.13 3.05 1.31
C SER A 701 21.45 2.84 2.05
N LEU A 702 21.45 2.96 3.37
CA LEU A 702 22.64 2.67 4.18
C LEU A 702 23.13 1.24 3.96
N GLU A 703 22.21 0.27 3.84
CA GLU A 703 22.54 -1.14 3.58
C GLU A 703 23.29 -1.33 2.25
N ASP A 704 22.86 -0.66 1.18
CA ASP A 704 23.54 -0.74 -0.12
C ASP A 704 24.92 -0.07 -0.06
N VAL A 705 25.01 1.09 0.58
CA VAL A 705 26.28 1.82 0.72
C VAL A 705 27.29 0.98 1.51
N VAL A 706 26.90 0.41 2.65
CA VAL A 706 27.82 -0.39 3.46
C VAL A 706 28.22 -1.69 2.75
N ARG A 707 27.32 -2.32 1.98
CA ARG A 707 27.67 -3.48 1.14
C ARG A 707 28.79 -3.17 0.15
N ARG A 708 28.77 -1.95 -0.41
CA ARG A 708 29.80 -1.48 -1.34
C ARG A 708 31.09 -1.09 -0.63
N ILE A 709 31.02 -0.38 0.49
CA ILE A 709 32.19 0.11 1.22
C ILE A 709 32.91 -1.03 1.97
N TRP A 710 32.18 -1.81 2.77
CA TRP A 710 32.75 -2.88 3.60
C TRP A 710 33.17 -4.11 2.79
N PHE A 711 32.44 -4.46 1.73
CA PHE A 711 32.65 -5.72 1.02
C PHE A 711 32.86 -5.58 -0.49
N GLY A 712 32.98 -4.35 -1.00
CA GLY A 712 33.26 -4.10 -2.42
C GLY A 712 32.12 -4.47 -3.38
N GLN A 713 30.91 -4.77 -2.90
CA GLN A 713 29.83 -5.28 -3.76
C GLN A 713 29.46 -4.28 -4.86
N VAL A 714 29.42 -4.71 -6.11
CA VAL A 714 29.12 -3.83 -7.26
C VAL A 714 27.65 -3.43 -7.23
N LEU A 715 27.40 -2.11 -7.22
CA LEU A 715 26.08 -1.52 -7.37
C LEU A 715 25.96 -0.90 -8.78
N PRO A 716 24.77 -0.89 -9.40
CA PRO A 716 24.53 -0.29 -10.71
C PRO A 716 24.48 1.25 -10.66
N VAL A 717 25.42 1.87 -9.94
CA VAL A 717 25.53 3.32 -9.71
C VAL A 717 27.00 3.73 -9.70
N SER A 718 27.29 4.99 -10.00
CA SER A 718 28.67 5.49 -10.03
C SER A 718 29.27 5.61 -8.62
N ASP A 719 30.58 5.40 -8.52
CA ASP A 719 31.31 5.46 -7.23
C ASP A 719 31.15 6.82 -6.54
N ARG A 720 31.02 7.90 -7.32
CA ARG A 720 30.76 9.26 -6.83
C ARG A 720 29.46 9.34 -6.02
N VAL A 721 28.40 8.66 -6.46
CA VAL A 721 27.10 8.64 -5.76
C VAL A 721 27.19 7.84 -4.46
N VAL A 722 27.95 6.73 -4.48
CA VAL A 722 28.21 5.92 -3.27
C VAL A 722 28.96 6.75 -2.24
N ARG A 723 30.08 7.38 -2.61
CA ARG A 723 30.89 8.21 -1.70
C ARG A 723 30.12 9.41 -1.15
N ALA A 724 29.29 10.05 -1.97
CA ALA A 724 28.43 11.15 -1.52
C ALA A 724 27.38 10.68 -0.50
N SER A 725 26.78 9.51 -0.73
CA SER A 725 25.83 8.89 0.21
C SER A 725 26.53 8.45 1.50
N TRP A 726 27.74 7.89 1.41
CA TRP A 726 28.58 7.54 2.55
C TRP A 726 28.93 8.74 3.41
N ALA A 727 29.37 9.84 2.80
CA ALA A 727 29.67 11.09 3.50
C ALA A 727 28.43 11.72 4.18
N HIS A 728 27.23 11.46 3.65
CA HIS A 728 26.00 11.84 4.35
C HIS A 728 25.76 10.97 5.59
N TYR A 729 25.88 9.64 5.46
CA TYR A 729 25.67 8.73 6.59
C TYR A 729 26.74 8.86 7.68
N LYS A 730 28.02 9.05 7.35
CA LYS A 730 29.09 9.34 8.33
C LYS A 730 28.84 10.61 9.14
N ARG A 731 28.15 11.61 8.58
CA ARG A 731 27.75 12.82 9.33
C ARG A 731 26.63 12.55 10.33
N LEU A 732 25.74 11.61 10.03
CA LEU A 732 24.64 11.21 10.92
C LEU A 732 25.11 10.21 11.98
N PHE A 733 26.03 9.32 11.61
CA PHE A 733 26.57 8.25 12.43
C PHE A 733 28.11 8.32 12.42
N PRO A 734 28.73 9.17 13.25
CA PRO A 734 30.19 9.38 13.25
C PRO A 734 30.99 8.11 13.56
N TRP A 735 30.42 7.21 14.36
CA TRP A 735 31.00 5.90 14.71
C TRP A 735 31.06 4.92 13.52
N LEU A 736 30.45 5.24 12.38
CA LEU A 736 30.43 4.37 11.20
C LEU A 736 31.77 4.43 10.45
N LEU A 737 32.55 3.35 10.51
CA LEU A 737 33.87 3.24 9.90
C LEU A 737 33.84 2.45 8.57
N GLU A 738 34.98 2.39 7.89
CA GLU A 738 35.11 1.75 6.56
C GLU A 738 35.23 0.23 6.62
N ASP A 739 35.26 -0.34 7.82
CA ASP A 739 35.25 -1.78 8.08
C ASP A 739 34.21 -2.10 9.18
N PRO A 740 33.44 -3.20 9.06
CA PRO A 740 32.40 -3.56 10.03
C PRO A 740 32.98 -3.98 11.39
N ILE A 741 34.18 -4.57 11.43
CA ILE A 741 34.84 -4.98 12.68
C ILE A 741 35.32 -3.72 13.41
N ASP A 742 35.95 -2.79 12.69
CA ASP A 742 36.40 -1.52 13.27
C ASP A 742 35.21 -0.68 13.74
N THR A 743 34.11 -0.66 12.97
CA THR A 743 32.86 0.01 13.36
C THR A 743 32.33 -0.52 14.68
N LEU A 744 32.38 -1.84 14.93
CA LEU A 744 31.93 -2.45 16.17
C LEU A 744 32.87 -2.15 17.35
N LYS A 745 34.18 -2.09 17.10
CA LYS A 745 35.20 -1.78 18.13
C LYS A 745 35.29 -0.31 18.53
N SER A 746 34.66 0.58 17.76
CA SER A 746 34.62 2.02 18.07
C SER A 746 33.95 2.26 19.42
N GLU A 747 34.58 3.05 20.30
CA GLU A 747 34.04 3.39 21.64
C GLU A 747 32.67 4.09 21.57
N ASP A 748 32.40 4.79 20.46
CA ASP A 748 31.15 5.49 20.21
C ASP A 748 30.05 4.61 19.58
N CYS A 749 30.33 3.33 19.29
CA CYS A 749 29.38 2.41 18.68
C CYS A 749 28.37 1.88 19.72
N PRO A 750 27.05 2.01 19.50
CA PRO A 750 26.04 1.59 20.48
C PRO A 750 25.65 0.10 20.37
N PHE A 751 26.42 -0.73 19.66
CA PHE A 751 26.07 -2.13 19.40
C PHE A 751 27.14 -3.09 19.90
N ASP A 752 26.70 -4.19 20.50
CA ASP A 752 27.60 -5.18 21.11
C ASP A 752 27.95 -6.36 20.16
N SER A 753 27.22 -6.50 19.04
CA SER A 753 27.39 -7.61 18.08
C SER A 753 27.15 -7.20 16.62
N GLN A 754 27.79 -7.90 15.68
CA GLN A 754 27.62 -7.71 14.23
C GLN A 754 26.14 -7.89 13.80
N ILE A 755 25.40 -8.79 14.44
CA ILE A 755 23.98 -9.01 14.18
C ILE A 755 23.15 -7.76 14.54
N SER A 756 23.46 -7.13 15.66
CA SER A 756 22.80 -5.91 16.14
C SER A 756 23.08 -4.73 15.20
N LEU A 757 24.35 -4.55 14.83
CA LEU A 757 24.79 -3.55 13.87
C LEU A 757 24.08 -3.73 12.51
N ARG A 758 24.02 -4.96 11.99
CA ARG A 758 23.30 -5.26 10.74
C ARG A 758 21.81 -4.95 10.82
N ASN A 759 21.18 -5.25 11.95
CA ASN A 759 19.76 -4.94 12.15
C ASN A 759 19.49 -3.44 12.17
N PHE A 760 20.39 -2.64 12.74
CA PHE A 760 20.33 -1.19 12.65
C PHE A 760 20.48 -0.71 11.21
N VAL A 761 21.54 -1.13 10.52
CA VAL A 761 21.82 -0.75 9.13
C VAL A 761 20.64 -1.02 8.21
N ALA A 762 20.06 -2.23 8.28
CA ALA A 762 18.93 -2.63 7.44
C ALA A 762 17.63 -1.84 7.72
N ARG A 763 17.55 -1.13 8.85
CA ARG A 763 16.40 -0.31 9.25
C ARG A 763 16.58 1.16 8.89
N GLN A 764 17.78 1.61 8.52
CA GLN A 764 18.03 3.00 8.15
C GLN A 764 17.52 3.30 6.73
N GLY A 765 16.32 3.89 6.68
CA GLY A 765 15.73 4.41 5.45
C GLY A 765 14.42 5.16 5.71
N LEU A 766 14.36 6.44 5.34
CA LEU A 766 13.13 7.22 5.42
C LEU A 766 12.15 6.75 4.34
N LYS A 767 11.07 6.09 4.76
CA LYS A 767 9.99 5.67 3.84
C LYS A 767 8.85 6.67 3.86
N SER A 768 8.37 7.04 2.67
CA SER A 768 7.15 7.82 2.53
C SER A 768 5.95 7.10 3.16
N ARG A 769 5.14 7.84 3.92
CA ARG A 769 3.89 7.30 4.50
C ARG A 769 2.75 7.44 3.50
N PHE A 770 2.18 6.30 3.12
CA PHE A 770 0.96 6.24 2.30
C PHE A 770 -0.17 5.61 3.10
N VAL A 771 -1.38 6.16 2.94
CA VAL A 771 -2.62 5.60 3.49
C VAL A 771 -3.59 5.38 2.34
N HIS A 772 -4.18 4.18 2.27
CA HIS A 772 -5.27 3.94 1.34
C HIS A 772 -6.60 4.21 2.03
N LEU A 773 -7.48 4.94 1.37
CA LEU A 773 -8.79 5.28 1.92
C LEU A 773 -9.87 4.80 0.96
N THR A 774 -10.84 4.03 1.46
CA THR A 774 -12.03 3.65 0.67
C THR A 774 -13.22 4.56 1.03
N GLY A 775 -13.39 5.62 0.25
CA GLY A 775 -14.39 6.65 0.51
C GLY A 775 -14.56 7.60 -0.67
N ALA A 776 -14.94 8.84 -0.40
CA ALA A 776 -15.04 9.87 -1.41
C ALA A 776 -13.67 10.07 -2.11
N PRO A 777 -13.63 10.10 -3.46
CA PRO A 777 -12.38 10.16 -4.20
C PRO A 777 -11.64 11.46 -3.95
N VAL A 778 -10.32 11.34 -3.81
CA VAL A 778 -9.42 12.49 -3.72
C VAL A 778 -8.75 12.68 -5.08
N ARG A 779 -8.97 13.83 -5.73
CA ARG A 779 -8.52 14.10 -7.11
C ARG A 779 -7.33 15.06 -7.21
N THR A 780 -6.90 15.65 -6.09
CA THR A 780 -5.85 16.66 -6.04
C THR A 780 -4.46 16.02 -6.05
N THR A 781 -3.53 16.64 -6.77
CA THR A 781 -2.12 16.19 -6.90
C THR A 781 -1.21 16.76 -5.82
N GLU A 782 -1.59 17.89 -5.20
CA GLU A 782 -0.84 18.52 -4.13
C GLU A 782 -1.16 17.86 -2.78
N SER A 783 -0.11 17.48 -2.04
CA SER A 783 -0.21 16.68 -0.82
C SER A 783 -1.09 17.32 0.26
N HIS A 784 -0.94 18.62 0.50
CA HIS A 784 -1.69 19.35 1.52
C HIS A 784 -3.20 19.41 1.21
N ASP A 785 -3.55 19.81 -0.01
CA ASP A 785 -4.96 19.91 -0.43
C ASP A 785 -5.62 18.53 -0.56
N MET A 786 -4.83 17.50 -0.88
CA MET A 786 -5.25 16.09 -0.86
C MET A 786 -5.62 15.62 0.55
N ILE A 787 -4.79 15.90 1.56
CA ILE A 787 -5.06 15.55 2.97
C ILE A 787 -6.31 16.30 3.46
N LEU A 788 -6.42 17.61 3.22
CA LEU A 788 -7.61 18.40 3.59
C LEU A 788 -8.88 17.85 2.94
N THR A 789 -8.83 17.57 1.63
CA THR A 789 -9.96 17.00 0.87
C THR A 789 -10.34 15.62 1.41
N ALA A 790 -9.36 14.80 1.79
CA ALA A 790 -9.60 13.51 2.40
C ALA A 790 -10.35 13.68 3.72
N ILE A 791 -9.81 14.50 4.65
CA ILE A 791 -10.41 14.77 5.97
C ILE A 791 -11.85 15.29 5.81
N CYS A 792 -12.07 16.33 4.99
CA CYS A 792 -13.39 16.93 4.89
C CYS A 792 -14.45 15.99 4.30
N ASN A 793 -14.09 15.10 3.38
CA ASN A 793 -15.07 14.32 2.63
C ASN A 793 -15.30 12.89 3.16
N ASN A 794 -14.54 12.45 4.18
CA ASN A 794 -14.52 11.04 4.61
C ASN A 794 -14.73 10.84 6.12
N GLN A 795 -15.63 11.60 6.74
CA GLN A 795 -15.92 11.44 8.18
C GLN A 795 -16.77 10.21 8.50
N LYS A 796 -17.97 10.15 7.93
CA LYS A 796 -18.86 8.98 7.93
C LYS A 796 -19.74 9.04 6.69
N PRO A 797 -20.39 7.94 6.27
CA PRO A 797 -21.34 7.98 5.16
C PRO A 797 -22.35 9.12 5.35
N HIS A 798 -22.57 9.89 4.29
CA HIS A 798 -23.49 11.06 4.26
C HIS A 798 -23.08 12.26 5.11
N VAL A 799 -21.88 12.28 5.70
CA VAL A 799 -21.42 13.42 6.50
C VAL A 799 -20.05 13.89 6.05
N VAL A 800 -19.93 15.20 5.91
CA VAL A 800 -18.71 15.91 5.53
C VAL A 800 -18.39 16.97 6.59
N LEU A 801 -17.15 17.43 6.65
CA LEU A 801 -16.78 18.63 7.41
C LEU A 801 -16.91 19.85 6.52
N SER A 802 -17.56 20.89 7.03
CA SER A 802 -17.68 22.20 6.38
C SER A 802 -17.57 23.32 7.40
N LEU A 803 -17.18 24.51 6.95
CA LEU A 803 -17.22 25.71 7.78
C LEU A 803 -18.66 26.08 8.14
N GLU A 804 -18.82 26.61 9.35
CA GLU A 804 -20.08 27.14 9.90
C GLU A 804 -20.68 28.21 8.96
N GLY A 805 -22.00 28.22 8.77
CA GLY A 805 -22.70 29.17 7.88
C GLY A 805 -22.59 28.90 6.37
N LYS A 806 -21.79 27.91 5.94
CA LYS A 806 -21.78 27.38 4.57
C LYS A 806 -22.58 26.07 4.49
N SER A 807 -23.83 26.08 4.96
CA SER A 807 -24.80 25.11 4.46
C SER A 807 -24.72 25.18 2.94
N ARG A 808 -24.53 24.01 2.31
CA ARG A 808 -24.70 23.86 0.87
C ARG A 808 -26.17 24.08 0.54
N ASP A 809 -26.62 25.33 0.59
CA ASP A 809 -27.94 25.71 0.08
C ASP A 809 -27.96 25.28 -1.39
N GLN A 810 -28.86 24.37 -1.74
CA GLN A 810 -28.99 23.89 -3.12
C GLN A 810 -29.13 25.06 -4.10
N HIS A 811 -29.74 26.17 -3.67
CA HIS A 811 -29.83 27.42 -4.41
C HIS A 811 -28.47 28.05 -4.79
N LYS A 812 -27.46 27.99 -3.90
CA LYS A 812 -26.10 28.50 -4.18
C LYS A 812 -25.30 27.60 -5.11
N ILE A 813 -25.62 26.30 -5.16
CA ILE A 813 -24.99 25.35 -6.09
C ILE A 813 -25.56 25.54 -7.50
N HIS A 814 -26.88 25.74 -7.61
CA HIS A 814 -27.54 25.96 -8.90
C HIS A 814 -27.12 27.27 -9.57
N SER A 815 -26.99 28.37 -8.83
CA SER A 815 -26.46 29.64 -9.37
C SER A 815 -25.00 29.52 -9.82
N PHE A 816 -24.17 28.81 -9.05
CA PHE A 816 -22.76 28.61 -9.36
C PHE A 816 -22.54 27.74 -10.62
N ASP A 817 -23.19 26.58 -10.70
CA ASP A 817 -23.06 25.71 -11.86
C ASP A 817 -23.64 26.37 -13.12
N SER A 818 -24.69 27.20 -12.97
CA SER A 818 -25.25 28.02 -14.05
C SER A 818 -24.22 29.02 -14.59
N MET A 819 -23.51 29.73 -13.70
CA MET A 819 -22.46 30.69 -14.08
C MET A 819 -21.32 30.01 -14.86
N VAL A 820 -20.83 28.86 -14.38
CA VAL A 820 -19.77 28.10 -15.08
C VAL A 820 -20.25 27.62 -16.46
N ALA A 821 -21.50 27.17 -16.56
CA ALA A 821 -22.09 26.77 -17.84
C ALA A 821 -22.29 27.94 -18.80
N ASN A 822 -22.70 29.10 -18.31
CA ASN A 822 -22.82 30.32 -19.10
C ASN A 822 -21.46 30.78 -19.63
N LEU A 823 -20.42 30.76 -18.80
CA LEU A 823 -19.05 31.08 -19.22
C LEU A 823 -18.55 30.12 -20.33
N ALA A 824 -18.83 28.82 -20.20
CA ALA A 824 -18.49 27.85 -21.25
C ALA A 824 -19.21 28.15 -22.57
N LYS A 825 -20.51 28.48 -22.52
CA LYS A 825 -21.29 28.89 -23.69
C LYS A 825 -20.73 30.16 -24.34
N ILE A 826 -20.41 31.19 -23.54
CA ILE A 826 -19.87 32.47 -24.04
C ILE A 826 -18.52 32.26 -24.72
N LEU A 827 -17.63 31.46 -24.13
CA LEU A 827 -16.30 31.21 -24.69
C LEU A 827 -16.35 30.35 -25.95
N ALA A 828 -17.24 29.35 -26.00
CA ALA A 828 -17.37 28.46 -27.15
C ALA A 828 -18.11 29.07 -28.34
N TYR A 829 -18.93 30.11 -28.12
CA TYR A 829 -19.64 30.78 -29.21
C TYR A 829 -18.67 31.65 -30.05
N PRO A 830 -18.81 31.70 -31.39
CA PRO A 830 -17.89 32.42 -32.27
C PRO A 830 -18.11 33.94 -32.27
N TRP A 831 -18.04 34.59 -31.11
CA TRP A 831 -17.98 36.05 -31.00
C TRP A 831 -16.54 36.56 -31.12
N ASN A 832 -16.37 37.83 -31.50
CA ASN A 832 -15.07 38.49 -31.42
C ASN A 832 -14.60 38.61 -29.95
N ASN A 833 -13.30 38.75 -29.73
CA ASN A 833 -12.72 38.71 -28.39
C ASN A 833 -13.20 39.85 -27.48
N GLU A 834 -13.55 41.01 -28.04
CA GLU A 834 -14.10 42.15 -27.27
C GLU A 834 -15.51 41.87 -26.73
N GLU A 835 -16.40 41.32 -27.56
CA GLU A 835 -17.77 40.96 -27.14
C GLU A 835 -17.76 39.77 -26.16
N LYS A 836 -16.86 38.80 -26.37
CA LYS A 836 -16.64 37.73 -25.38
C LYS A 836 -16.19 38.31 -24.03
N LEU A 837 -15.21 39.22 -24.03
CA LEU A 837 -14.72 39.86 -22.82
C LEU A 837 -15.82 40.65 -22.09
N ARG A 838 -16.65 41.39 -22.83
CA ARG A 838 -17.78 42.14 -22.27
C ARG A 838 -18.76 41.22 -21.54
N ARG A 839 -19.15 40.11 -22.17
CA ARG A 839 -20.11 39.14 -21.61
C ARG A 839 -19.54 38.34 -20.45
N VAL A 840 -18.29 37.87 -20.57
CA VAL A 840 -17.57 37.22 -19.47
C VAL A 840 -17.48 38.15 -18.26
N SER A 841 -17.15 39.42 -18.48
CA SER A 841 -17.02 40.39 -17.39
C SER A 841 -18.34 40.63 -16.69
N ASN A 842 -19.45 40.75 -17.43
CA ASN A 842 -20.78 40.91 -16.83
C ASN A 842 -21.19 39.66 -16.02
N GLU A 843 -20.98 38.46 -16.56
CA GLU A 843 -21.33 37.21 -15.86
C GLU A 843 -20.53 37.04 -14.56
N LEU A 844 -19.24 37.38 -14.55
CA LEU A 844 -18.39 37.26 -13.36
C LEU A 844 -18.65 38.38 -12.34
N GLU A 845 -18.94 39.60 -12.79
CA GLU A 845 -19.22 40.74 -11.92
C GLU A 845 -20.47 40.50 -11.08
N PHE A 846 -21.60 40.21 -11.74
CA PHE A 846 -22.91 40.01 -11.11
C PHE A 846 -23.12 38.57 -10.60
N GLY A 847 -22.27 37.63 -11.03
CA GLY A 847 -22.33 36.24 -10.58
C GLY A 847 -22.00 36.06 -9.11
N GLN A 848 -22.38 34.93 -8.53
CA GLN A 848 -22.05 34.63 -7.14
C GLN A 848 -20.53 34.53 -6.93
N ASN A 849 -20.05 34.92 -5.75
CA ASN A 849 -18.63 34.83 -5.41
C ASN A 849 -18.15 33.36 -5.41
N ILE A 850 -17.12 33.04 -6.21
CA ILE A 850 -16.62 31.67 -6.44
C ILE A 850 -15.86 31.15 -5.22
N TRP A 851 -15.04 32.00 -4.61
CA TRP A 851 -14.26 31.69 -3.42
C TRP A 851 -13.98 32.97 -2.67
N ASP A 852 -13.97 32.91 -1.35
CA ASP A 852 -13.76 34.05 -0.45
C ASP A 852 -12.32 34.12 0.09
N GLY A 853 -11.42 33.23 -0.34
CA GLY A 853 -10.10 33.08 0.26
C GLY A 853 -10.08 32.17 1.51
N GLY A 854 -11.22 31.54 1.85
CA GLY A 854 -11.34 30.67 3.01
C GLY A 854 -10.54 29.35 2.92
N VAL A 855 -10.41 28.67 4.06
CA VAL A 855 -9.59 27.44 4.25
C VAL A 855 -9.92 26.32 3.25
N VAL A 856 -11.20 26.15 2.91
CA VAL A 856 -11.62 25.18 1.88
C VAL A 856 -11.41 25.80 0.51
N ARG A 857 -10.33 25.42 -0.13
CA ARG A 857 -9.99 25.88 -1.48
C ARG A 857 -10.82 25.10 -2.51
N PRO A 858 -11.44 25.77 -3.50
CA PRO A 858 -12.05 25.06 -4.61
C PRO A 858 -10.95 24.41 -5.48
N PRO A 859 -11.29 23.54 -6.44
CA PRO A 859 -10.33 23.01 -7.41
C PRO A 859 -9.47 24.12 -8.04
N PRO A 860 -8.18 23.89 -8.38
CA PRO A 860 -7.27 24.93 -8.87
C PRO A 860 -7.82 25.77 -10.04
N ARG A 861 -8.58 25.14 -10.94
CA ARG A 861 -9.28 25.82 -12.05
C ARG A 861 -10.24 26.91 -11.58
N LEU A 862 -10.99 26.62 -10.52
CA LEU A 862 -11.97 27.54 -9.94
C LEU A 862 -11.31 28.57 -9.01
N GLN A 863 -10.18 28.24 -8.38
CA GLN A 863 -9.35 29.25 -7.69
C GLN A 863 -8.91 30.34 -8.67
N ARG A 864 -8.41 29.95 -9.85
CA ARG A 864 -8.01 30.89 -10.92
C ARG A 864 -9.20 31.74 -11.38
N LEU A 865 -10.36 31.12 -11.60
CA LEU A 865 -11.56 31.85 -11.99
C LEU A 865 -12.01 32.84 -10.91
N SER A 866 -11.86 32.49 -9.62
CA SER A 866 -12.17 33.39 -8.52
C SER A 866 -11.24 34.59 -8.45
N VAL A 867 -9.94 34.41 -8.72
CA VAL A 867 -8.98 35.52 -8.82
C VAL A 867 -9.34 36.43 -10.01
N ILE A 868 -9.73 35.85 -11.15
CA ILE A 868 -10.22 36.62 -12.31
C ILE A 868 -11.48 37.42 -11.94
N GLN A 869 -12.42 36.81 -11.23
CA GLN A 869 -13.65 37.46 -10.77
C GLN A 869 -13.36 38.68 -9.89
N ASP A 870 -12.48 38.52 -8.89
CA ASP A 870 -12.13 39.62 -7.99
C ASP A 870 -11.37 40.74 -8.73
N ALA A 871 -10.49 40.39 -9.67
CA ALA A 871 -9.80 41.37 -10.49
C ALA A 871 -10.75 42.18 -11.39
N ILE A 872 -11.78 41.55 -11.97
CA ILE A 872 -12.81 42.24 -12.76
C ILE A 872 -13.62 43.19 -11.87
N ARG A 873 -14.05 42.73 -10.69
CA ARG A 873 -14.78 43.56 -9.71
C ARG A 873 -13.94 44.74 -9.23
N TYR A 874 -12.65 44.52 -8.98
CA TYR A 874 -11.72 45.56 -8.58
C TYR A 874 -11.48 46.60 -9.68
N SER A 875 -11.31 46.17 -10.94
CA SER A 875 -11.10 47.08 -12.06
C SER A 875 -12.33 47.95 -12.37
N ARG A 876 -13.54 47.48 -12.05
CA ARG A 876 -14.81 48.21 -12.25
C ARG A 876 -15.29 49.00 -11.04
N ASN A 877 -14.70 48.80 -9.86
CA ASN A 877 -15.07 49.55 -8.65
C ASN A 877 -14.50 50.99 -8.69
N PRO A 878 -15.35 52.04 -8.74
CA PRO A 878 -14.90 53.43 -8.75
C PRO A 878 -14.30 53.87 -7.40
N SER A 879 -14.59 53.17 -6.31
CA SER A 879 -14.11 53.45 -4.94
C SER A 879 -13.06 52.44 -4.46
N LYS A 880 -12.24 51.90 -5.38
CA LYS A 880 -11.19 50.92 -5.04
C LYS A 880 -10.13 51.51 -4.11
N THR A 881 -9.77 50.75 -3.07
CA THR A 881 -8.69 51.12 -2.14
C THR A 881 -7.45 50.26 -2.36
N LEU A 882 -6.29 50.73 -1.87
CA LEU A 882 -5.05 49.92 -1.87
C LEU A 882 -5.25 48.58 -1.14
N SER A 883 -6.07 48.59 -0.07
CA SER A 883 -6.43 47.39 0.70
C SER A 883 -7.20 46.34 -0.12
N ASP A 884 -8.00 46.77 -1.10
CA ASP A 884 -8.74 45.84 -1.97
C ASP A 884 -7.82 45.19 -3.00
N GLY A 885 -6.80 45.92 -3.47
CA GLY A 885 -5.73 45.36 -4.28
C GLY A 885 -4.91 44.32 -3.50
N GLN A 886 -4.63 44.60 -2.23
CA GLN A 886 -3.88 43.69 -1.35
C GLN A 886 -4.60 42.36 -1.12
N LYS A 887 -5.93 42.38 -0.91
CA LYS A 887 -6.74 41.14 -0.80
C LYS A 887 -6.58 40.23 -2.03
N ILE A 888 -6.44 40.80 -3.22
CA ILE A 888 -6.22 40.03 -4.45
C ILE A 888 -4.81 39.45 -4.48
N TYR A 889 -3.79 40.21 -4.07
CA TYR A 889 -2.40 39.71 -3.92
C TYR A 889 -2.31 38.55 -2.91
N ASP A 890 -2.99 38.67 -1.77
CA ASP A 890 -3.05 37.61 -0.75
C ASP A 890 -3.70 36.35 -1.31
N LYS A 891 -4.77 36.51 -2.07
CA LYS A 891 -5.49 35.41 -2.71
C LYS A 891 -4.67 34.73 -3.82
N ILE A 892 -3.91 35.50 -4.61
CA ILE A 892 -2.97 34.96 -5.60
C ILE A 892 -1.83 34.21 -4.88
N SER A 893 -1.32 34.77 -3.79
CA SER A 893 -0.29 34.13 -2.95
C SER A 893 -0.79 32.82 -2.34
N LEU A 894 -2.05 32.78 -1.88
CA LEU A 894 -2.69 31.58 -1.36
C LEU A 894 -2.88 30.52 -2.45
N MET A 895 -3.25 30.91 -3.67
CA MET A 895 -3.43 30.01 -4.82
C MET A 895 -2.11 29.37 -5.27
N LYS A 896 -0.96 29.99 -5.01
CA LYS A 896 0.39 29.55 -5.44
C LYS A 896 0.52 29.30 -6.95
N GLY A 897 -0.37 29.89 -7.75
CA GLY A 897 -0.56 29.54 -9.17
C GLY A 897 -0.04 30.56 -10.18
N GLY A 898 0.75 31.54 -9.76
CA GLY A 898 1.22 32.64 -10.61
C GLY A 898 2.38 33.42 -9.99
N SER A 899 2.79 34.49 -10.69
CA SER A 899 3.84 35.41 -10.25
C SER A 899 3.24 36.79 -9.96
N ILE A 900 3.63 37.35 -8.82
CA ILE A 900 3.26 38.70 -8.38
C ILE A 900 4.53 39.49 -8.07
N GLY A 901 4.56 40.77 -8.36
CA GLY A 901 5.74 41.60 -8.12
C GLY A 901 5.81 42.80 -9.04
N GLY A 902 6.83 43.62 -8.85
CA GLY A 902 6.99 44.89 -9.55
C GLY A 902 8.45 45.21 -9.85
N TRP A 903 8.65 46.28 -10.61
CA TRP A 903 9.99 46.78 -10.94
C TRP A 903 10.47 47.74 -9.85
N LEU A 904 11.57 47.37 -9.19
CA LEU A 904 12.34 48.28 -8.34
C LEU A 904 13.11 49.30 -9.19
N ARG A 905 13.56 48.89 -10.37
CA ARG A 905 14.20 49.75 -11.38
C ARG A 905 13.71 49.33 -12.77
N ARG A 906 13.05 50.23 -13.49
CA ARG A 906 12.49 49.96 -14.83
C ARG A 906 13.55 50.18 -15.91
N GLN A 907 13.44 49.40 -16.99
CA GLN A 907 14.26 49.54 -18.21
C GLN A 907 13.56 50.45 -19.22
N SER A 908 14.32 51.06 -20.12
CA SER A 908 13.79 51.88 -21.22
C SER A 908 13.54 51.00 -22.45
N ARG A 909 12.48 51.29 -23.19
CA ARG A 909 12.17 50.57 -24.43
C ARG A 909 12.74 51.32 -25.63
N THR A 910 13.50 50.62 -26.46
CA THR A 910 14.07 51.09 -27.74
C THR A 910 13.54 50.24 -28.89
N ASP A 911 13.72 50.68 -30.14
CA ASP A 911 13.21 49.98 -31.33
C ASP A 911 13.82 48.57 -31.52
N THR A 912 15.00 48.32 -30.97
CA THR A 912 15.70 47.03 -30.99
C THR A 912 15.43 46.15 -29.75
N GLY A 913 14.56 46.59 -28.84
CA GLY A 913 14.23 45.87 -27.61
C GLY A 913 14.42 46.71 -26.34
N TRP A 914 14.55 46.05 -25.19
CA TRP A 914 14.77 46.72 -23.92
C TRP A 914 16.24 47.10 -23.71
N SER A 915 16.49 48.32 -23.22
CA SER A 915 17.83 48.84 -22.93
C SER A 915 17.93 49.38 -21.49
N GLY A 916 19.14 49.34 -20.93
CA GLY A 916 19.42 49.76 -19.55
C GLY A 916 19.32 48.64 -18.51
N SER A 917 19.65 48.97 -17.26
CA SER A 917 19.62 48.04 -16.12
C SER A 917 18.22 48.01 -15.48
N GLY A 918 17.67 46.81 -15.31
CA GLY A 918 16.37 46.57 -14.70
C GLY A 918 16.48 45.70 -13.45
N VAL A 919 15.65 45.97 -12.44
CA VAL A 919 15.54 45.09 -11.26
C VAL A 919 14.06 44.82 -11.01
N TRP A 920 13.67 43.56 -11.13
CA TRP A 920 12.34 43.09 -10.77
C TRP A 920 12.39 42.32 -9.45
N PHE A 921 11.38 42.53 -8.62
CA PHE A 921 11.25 41.88 -7.32
C PHE A 921 9.82 41.42 -7.10
N GLY A 922 9.66 40.17 -6.68
CA GLY A 922 8.35 39.54 -6.59
C GLY A 922 8.33 38.22 -5.87
N LYS A 923 7.16 37.61 -5.83
CA LYS A 923 6.90 36.26 -5.34
C LYS A 923 6.31 35.41 -6.46
N THR A 924 6.87 34.23 -6.66
CA THR A 924 6.43 33.25 -7.66
C THR A 924 6.22 31.92 -6.94
N GLY A 925 4.96 31.47 -6.85
CA GLY A 925 4.61 30.32 -6.01
C GLY A 925 4.85 30.61 -4.52
N ASP A 926 5.69 29.81 -3.87
CA ASP A 926 6.15 30.05 -2.50
C ASP A 926 7.47 30.84 -2.44
N THR A 927 8.16 31.00 -3.57
CA THR A 927 9.52 31.56 -3.64
C THR A 927 9.52 33.07 -3.81
N ILE A 928 10.27 33.79 -2.98
CA ILE A 928 10.56 35.23 -3.18
C ILE A 928 11.77 35.33 -4.10
N ILE A 929 11.64 36.09 -5.19
CA ILE A 929 12.63 36.16 -6.26
C ILE A 929 12.93 37.61 -6.66
N ARG A 930 14.22 37.89 -6.82
CA ARG A 930 14.76 39.13 -7.37
C ARG A 930 15.53 38.83 -8.65
N LEU A 931 15.17 39.51 -9.74
CA LEU A 931 15.80 39.38 -11.06
C LEU A 931 16.51 40.68 -11.41
N GLU A 932 17.81 40.61 -11.70
CA GLU A 932 18.60 41.73 -12.19
C GLU A 932 18.92 41.53 -13.67
N LEU A 933 18.56 42.52 -14.47
CA LEU A 933 18.55 42.48 -15.93
C LEU A 933 19.42 43.59 -16.51
N GLN A 934 20.01 43.34 -17.68
CA GLN A 934 20.68 44.34 -18.51
C GLN A 934 20.22 44.15 -19.96
N GLY A 935 19.47 45.13 -20.47
CA GLY A 935 18.74 44.97 -21.72
C GLY A 935 17.76 43.78 -21.68
N GLY A 936 17.86 42.84 -22.63
CA GLY A 936 17.08 41.60 -22.64
C GLY A 936 17.68 40.41 -21.88
N GLU A 937 18.85 40.57 -21.25
CA GLU A 937 19.61 39.48 -20.62
C GLU A 937 19.39 39.41 -19.09
N LEU A 938 19.20 38.19 -18.57
CA LEU A 938 19.17 37.92 -17.12
C LEU A 938 20.60 37.75 -16.58
N LEU A 939 21.08 38.70 -15.79
CA LEU A 939 22.44 38.68 -15.23
C LEU A 939 22.52 37.97 -13.88
N ARG A 940 21.52 38.15 -13.02
CA ARG A 940 21.54 37.61 -11.66
C ARG A 940 20.13 37.31 -11.16
N MET A 941 20.00 36.18 -10.48
CA MET A 941 18.80 35.78 -9.76
C MET A 941 19.12 35.67 -8.28
N THR A 942 18.26 36.18 -7.41
CA THR A 942 18.33 35.91 -5.96
C THR A 942 17.01 35.33 -5.50
N VAL A 943 17.06 34.26 -4.71
CA VAL A 943 15.90 33.57 -4.13
C VAL A 943 16.04 33.49 -2.61
N ASP A 944 14.92 33.41 -1.90
CA ASP A 944 14.88 33.23 -0.45
C ASP A 944 15.21 31.81 0.00
N ASP A 945 14.68 30.80 -0.70
CA ASP A 945 14.94 29.38 -0.46
C ASP A 945 15.07 28.60 -1.78
N ILE A 946 16.15 27.82 -1.91
CA ILE A 946 16.43 27.07 -3.14
C ILE A 946 15.51 25.87 -3.33
N GLU A 947 15.03 25.26 -2.24
CA GLU A 947 14.15 24.09 -2.33
C GLU A 947 12.75 24.49 -2.78
N SER A 948 12.24 25.62 -2.29
CA SER A 948 11.02 26.25 -2.79
C SER A 948 11.17 26.66 -4.27
N ALA A 949 12.31 27.27 -4.64
CA ALA A 949 12.56 27.68 -6.01
C ALA A 949 12.55 26.50 -7.01
N LYS A 950 13.17 25.36 -6.65
CA LYS A 950 13.14 24.15 -7.47
C LYS A 950 11.73 23.61 -7.68
N ARG A 951 10.87 23.70 -6.66
CA ARG A 951 9.46 23.30 -6.74
C ARG A 951 8.70 24.18 -7.72
N ASP A 952 9.00 25.48 -7.72
CA ASP A 952 8.34 26.51 -8.54
C ASP A 952 9.00 26.73 -9.91
N ARG A 953 9.95 25.88 -10.34
CA ARG A 953 10.74 26.06 -11.58
C ARG A 953 9.90 26.38 -12.82
N ASN A 954 8.75 25.73 -12.98
CA ASN A 954 7.90 25.93 -14.16
C ASN A 954 7.27 27.33 -14.16
N LEU A 955 6.93 27.86 -12.98
CA LEU A 955 6.39 29.21 -12.82
C LEU A 955 7.48 30.26 -13.03
N ILE A 956 8.71 30.01 -12.54
CA ILE A 956 9.87 30.88 -12.76
C ILE A 956 10.24 30.92 -14.25
N ALA A 957 10.27 29.77 -14.93
CA ALA A 957 10.49 29.72 -16.37
C ALA A 957 9.42 30.49 -17.15
N LYS A 958 8.16 30.36 -16.75
CA LYS A 958 7.06 31.14 -17.32
C LYS A 958 7.22 32.64 -17.07
N LEU A 959 7.61 33.05 -15.86
CA LEU A 959 7.88 34.46 -15.53
C LEU A 959 8.95 35.06 -16.45
N ILE A 960 10.07 34.36 -16.62
CA ILE A 960 11.18 34.80 -17.48
C ILE A 960 10.72 34.90 -18.94
N SER A 961 9.93 33.92 -19.40
CA SER A 961 9.33 33.95 -20.73
C SER A 961 8.35 35.11 -20.91
N ASP A 962 7.46 35.35 -19.94
CA ASP A 962 6.47 36.44 -19.98
C ASP A 962 7.15 37.83 -19.94
N MET A 963 8.36 37.91 -19.35
CA MET A 963 9.19 39.12 -19.36
C MET A 963 10.01 39.31 -20.63
N GLU A 964 9.99 38.37 -21.58
CA GLU A 964 10.81 38.38 -22.80
C GLU A 964 12.32 38.44 -22.51
N VAL A 965 12.76 37.76 -21.44
CA VAL A 965 14.16 37.77 -20.98
C VAL A 965 14.84 36.47 -21.42
N PHE A 966 16.06 36.58 -21.95
CA PHE A 966 16.88 35.41 -22.32
C PHE A 966 18.07 35.25 -21.37
N VAL A 967 18.55 34.00 -21.27
CA VAL A 967 19.73 33.64 -20.47
C VAL A 967 20.83 33.24 -21.42
N LYS A 968 21.97 33.94 -21.42
CA LYS A 968 23.13 33.52 -22.21
C LYS A 968 23.79 32.28 -21.58
N PRO A 969 24.25 31.32 -22.40
CA PRO A 969 25.15 30.27 -21.95
C PRO A 969 26.56 30.84 -21.81
N SER A 970 26.81 31.71 -20.82
CA SER A 970 28.15 32.20 -20.52
C SER A 970 28.74 31.42 -19.34
N SER A 971 29.93 30.87 -19.52
CA SER A 971 30.76 30.29 -18.47
C SER A 971 31.40 31.42 -17.67
N LEU A 972 30.65 32.04 -16.75
CA LEU A 972 31.23 32.99 -15.82
C LEU A 972 32.20 32.27 -14.87
N THR A 973 33.50 32.45 -15.11
CA THR A 973 34.61 31.91 -14.33
C THR A 973 34.74 32.49 -12.91
N PHE A 974 33.96 33.54 -12.57
CA PHE A 974 34.10 34.32 -11.33
C PHE A 974 32.78 34.56 -10.54
N SER A 975 31.87 33.60 -10.48
CA SER A 975 30.70 33.66 -9.58
C SER A 975 30.89 32.78 -8.34
N MET A 976 30.73 33.35 -7.14
CA MET A 976 30.70 32.60 -5.86
C MET A 976 29.37 31.86 -5.60
N SER A 977 28.46 31.81 -6.57
CA SER A 977 27.20 31.09 -6.42
C SER A 977 27.37 29.57 -6.62
N ASN A 978 26.68 28.79 -5.77
CA ASN A 978 26.59 27.33 -5.86
C ASN A 978 25.50 26.83 -6.85
N TRP A 979 24.71 27.72 -7.45
CA TRP A 979 23.54 27.38 -8.26
C TRP A 979 23.41 28.28 -9.49
N PHE A 980 23.00 27.69 -10.62
CA PHE A 980 22.81 28.38 -11.89
C PHE A 980 21.45 28.04 -12.50
N TRP A 981 20.83 28.99 -13.18
CA TRP A 981 19.56 28.84 -13.87
C TRP A 981 19.78 28.77 -15.39
N PHE A 982 19.41 27.64 -16.01
CA PHE A 982 19.50 27.43 -17.45
C PHE A 982 18.44 26.45 -17.95
N GLY A 983 17.88 26.68 -19.15
CA GLY A 983 16.96 25.72 -19.79
C GLY A 983 15.70 25.35 -18.99
N SER A 984 15.25 26.22 -18.07
CA SER A 984 14.14 25.98 -17.12
C SER A 984 14.47 25.13 -15.88
N ASN A 985 15.75 24.93 -15.55
CA ASN A 985 16.20 24.18 -14.37
C ASN A 985 17.28 24.90 -13.58
N PHE A 986 17.37 24.52 -12.29
CA PHE A 986 18.49 24.85 -11.42
C PHE A 986 19.57 23.75 -11.53
N SER A 987 20.80 24.14 -11.87
CA SER A 987 21.96 23.27 -11.98
C SER A 987 23.09 23.75 -11.07
N ARG A 988 24.01 22.84 -10.73
CA ARG A 988 25.31 23.18 -10.12
C ARG A 988 26.41 23.36 -11.17
N GLU A 989 26.11 23.03 -12.43
CA GLU A 989 27.00 23.32 -13.56
C GLU A 989 27.06 24.84 -13.75
N ARG A 990 28.26 25.39 -13.94
CA ARG A 990 28.52 26.83 -14.08
C ARG A 990 28.10 27.35 -15.47
N ILE A 991 26.86 27.04 -15.86
CA ILE A 991 26.27 27.38 -17.16
C ILE A 991 24.94 28.09 -16.88
N GLY A 992 24.81 29.33 -17.37
CA GLY A 992 23.60 30.15 -17.25
C GLY A 992 23.68 31.23 -16.17
N CYS A 993 22.53 31.70 -15.71
CA CYS A 993 22.45 32.82 -14.77
C CYS A 993 22.79 32.37 -13.34
N PRO A 994 23.72 33.03 -12.61
CA PRO A 994 24.01 32.71 -11.23
C PRO A 994 22.83 33.02 -10.29
N VAL A 995 22.52 32.07 -9.40
CA VAL A 995 21.41 32.12 -8.44
C VAL A 995 21.96 32.23 -7.02
N PHE A 996 21.63 33.31 -6.32
CA PHE A 996 22.04 33.53 -4.93
C PHE A 996 20.90 33.20 -3.97
N VAL A 997 21.21 32.58 -2.83
CA VAL A 997 20.22 32.32 -1.77
C VAL A 997 20.44 33.32 -0.64
N GLY A 998 19.42 34.08 -0.28
CA GLY A 998 19.49 35.04 0.81
C GLY A 998 18.10 35.41 1.31
N LYS A 999 17.95 35.58 2.63
CA LYS A 999 16.65 35.95 3.23
C LYS A 999 16.19 37.29 2.64
N GLN A 1000 15.05 37.26 1.97
CA GLN A 1000 14.37 38.43 1.44
C GLN A 1000 12.99 38.53 2.09
N VAL A 1001 12.57 39.74 2.40
CA VAL A 1001 11.21 40.02 2.89
C VAL A 1001 10.45 40.66 1.74
N PHE A 1002 9.37 40.01 1.31
CA PHE A 1002 8.48 40.58 0.30
C PHE A 1002 7.55 41.58 0.99
N ASN A 1003 7.77 42.87 0.76
CA ASN A 1003 6.90 43.94 1.25
C ASN A 1003 5.78 44.21 0.23
N GLU A 1004 4.60 44.53 0.75
CA GLU A 1004 3.35 44.72 -0.02
C GLU A 1004 3.42 45.91 -0.99
N ALA A 1005 2.48 45.95 -1.95
CA ALA A 1005 2.50 46.89 -3.07
C ALA A 1005 2.42 48.36 -2.60
N SER A 1006 3.39 49.18 -3.01
CA SER A 1006 3.40 50.64 -2.75
C SER A 1006 2.49 51.44 -3.70
N GLU A 1007 1.99 50.79 -4.77
CA GLU A 1007 1.14 51.40 -5.80
C GLU A 1007 -0.09 50.52 -6.10
N MET A 1008 -1.17 51.14 -6.59
CA MET A 1008 -2.38 50.44 -7.00
C MET A 1008 -2.11 49.46 -8.17
N PRO A 1009 -2.38 48.15 -8.02
CA PRO A 1009 -2.17 47.19 -9.08
C PRO A 1009 -3.12 47.42 -10.25
N ARG A 1010 -2.60 47.31 -11.49
CA ARG A 1010 -3.41 47.38 -12.71
C ARG A 1010 -3.63 45.98 -13.28
N PHE A 1011 -4.78 45.40 -12.99
CA PHE A 1011 -5.18 44.10 -13.50
C PHE A 1011 -5.86 44.22 -14.87
N VAL A 1012 -5.41 43.44 -15.86
CA VAL A 1012 -5.96 43.41 -17.22
C VAL A 1012 -6.44 42.01 -17.55
N THR A 1013 -7.73 41.88 -17.87
CA THR A 1013 -8.32 40.60 -18.31
C THR A 1013 -8.39 40.55 -19.83
N ARG A 1014 -7.98 39.43 -20.44
CA ARG A 1014 -8.13 39.16 -21.88
C ARG A 1014 -8.84 37.82 -22.11
N VAL A 1015 -9.65 37.76 -23.16
CA VAL A 1015 -10.24 36.51 -23.65
C VAL A 1015 -9.54 36.09 -24.94
N LEU A 1016 -9.18 34.82 -25.03
CA LEU A 1016 -8.56 34.19 -26.21
C LEU A 1016 -9.30 32.90 -26.50
N ASP A 1017 -9.99 32.79 -27.63
CA ASP A 1017 -10.79 31.65 -28.11
C ASP A 1017 -11.56 30.88 -27.01
N SER A 1018 -10.88 29.96 -26.32
CA SER A 1018 -11.42 29.08 -25.27
C SER A 1018 -10.98 29.40 -23.83
N SER A 1019 -10.30 30.54 -23.62
CA SER A 1019 -9.61 30.86 -22.37
C SER A 1019 -9.84 32.30 -21.90
N ILE A 1020 -9.90 32.49 -20.58
CA ILE A 1020 -9.87 33.78 -19.89
C ILE A 1020 -8.52 33.90 -19.20
N ARG A 1021 -7.78 34.98 -19.43
CA ARG A 1021 -6.45 35.21 -18.87
C ARG A 1021 -6.41 36.51 -18.09
N LEU A 1022 -5.80 36.48 -16.92
CA LEU A 1022 -5.55 37.64 -16.08
C LEU A 1022 -4.07 38.02 -16.14
N TYR A 1023 -3.81 39.27 -16.45
CA TYR A 1023 -2.49 39.87 -16.46
C TYR A 1023 -2.35 40.94 -15.39
N LEU A 1024 -1.16 41.05 -14.83
CA LEU A 1024 -0.72 42.22 -14.07
C LEU A 1024 0.07 43.13 -15.01
N ASP A 1025 -0.38 44.37 -15.19
CA ASP A 1025 0.35 45.38 -15.94
C ASP A 1025 1.29 46.14 -14.98
N VAL A 1026 2.58 45.80 -15.04
CA VAL A 1026 3.65 46.51 -14.33
C VAL A 1026 4.57 47.27 -15.30
N GLY A 1027 4.05 47.64 -16.47
CA GLY A 1027 4.85 48.09 -17.63
C GLY A 1027 5.29 46.95 -18.55
N ARG A 1028 5.16 45.69 -18.08
CA ARG A 1028 5.11 44.46 -18.89
C ARG A 1028 3.91 43.63 -18.43
N MET A 1029 3.31 42.87 -19.34
CA MET A 1029 2.14 42.04 -19.05
C MET A 1029 2.56 40.70 -18.44
N LEU A 1030 2.42 40.55 -17.12
CA LEU A 1030 2.72 39.30 -16.43
C LEU A 1030 1.48 38.44 -16.31
N ASN A 1031 1.49 37.21 -16.82
CA ASN A 1031 0.34 36.32 -16.75
C ASN A 1031 0.21 35.72 -15.34
N ILE A 1032 -0.81 36.17 -14.61
CA ILE A 1032 -1.09 35.68 -13.25
C ILE A 1032 -1.72 34.29 -13.33
N CYS A 1033 -2.83 34.16 -14.05
CA CYS A 1033 -3.54 32.89 -14.17
C CYS A 1033 -4.45 32.84 -15.40
N SER A 1034 -4.81 31.62 -15.79
CA SER A 1034 -5.70 31.35 -16.92
C SER A 1034 -6.77 30.31 -16.58
N TYR A 1035 -7.99 30.57 -17.04
CA TYR A 1035 -9.14 29.67 -16.96
C TYR A 1035 -9.53 29.18 -18.36
N ASN A 1036 -9.73 27.88 -18.51
CA ASN A 1036 -10.25 27.25 -19.73
C ASN A 1036 -11.55 26.49 -19.40
N TYR A 1037 -12.52 26.51 -20.30
CA TYR A 1037 -13.72 25.68 -20.17
C TYR A 1037 -13.42 24.21 -20.51
N GLN A 1038 -14.19 23.30 -19.93
CA GLN A 1038 -14.16 21.86 -20.21
C GLN A 1038 -15.47 21.39 -20.82
N SER A 1039 -15.46 20.26 -21.51
CA SER A 1039 -16.68 19.66 -22.10
C SER A 1039 -17.76 19.36 -21.05
N GLU A 1040 -17.36 19.10 -19.80
CA GLU A 1040 -18.26 18.84 -18.67
C GLU A 1040 -18.99 20.11 -18.15
N ASP A 1041 -18.53 21.31 -18.54
CA ASP A 1041 -19.11 22.58 -18.12
C ASP A 1041 -20.38 22.94 -18.91
N PHE A 1042 -20.63 22.32 -20.07
CA PHE A 1042 -21.86 22.53 -20.84
C PHE A 1042 -23.04 21.82 -20.17
N ARG A 1043 -23.60 22.43 -19.13
CA ARG A 1043 -24.81 21.97 -18.44
C ARG A 1043 -26.01 22.84 -18.83
N TRP A 1044 -27.14 22.21 -19.11
CA TRP A 1044 -28.40 22.90 -19.39
C TRP A 1044 -29.33 22.73 -18.20
N TYR A 1045 -29.50 23.79 -17.41
CA TYR A 1045 -30.53 23.87 -16.39
C TYR A 1045 -31.82 24.33 -17.07
N ALA A 1046 -32.77 23.42 -17.25
CA ALA A 1046 -34.10 23.79 -17.74
C ALA A 1046 -34.82 24.58 -16.64
N THR A 1047 -34.98 25.89 -16.83
CA THR A 1047 -35.81 26.74 -15.96
C THR A 1047 -37.32 26.55 -16.22
N SER A 1048 -37.73 25.53 -16.97
CA SER A 1048 -39.14 25.20 -17.20
C SER A 1048 -39.33 23.69 -17.35
N PRO A 1049 -40.30 23.07 -16.65
CA PRO A 1049 -40.59 21.65 -16.82
C PRO A 1049 -41.28 21.45 -18.18
N GLY A 1050 -40.63 20.77 -19.12
CA GLY A 1050 -41.32 20.33 -20.34
C GLY A 1050 -40.53 20.17 -21.63
N ARG A 1051 -39.21 20.44 -21.68
CA ARG A 1051 -38.41 20.15 -22.89
C ARG A 1051 -37.14 19.37 -22.55
N SER A 1052 -36.98 18.19 -23.16
CA SER A 1052 -35.81 17.33 -22.95
C SER A 1052 -34.55 18.00 -23.51
N ALA A 1053 -33.45 17.89 -22.77
CA ALA A 1053 -32.14 18.42 -23.17
C ALA A 1053 -31.62 17.83 -24.49
N ASP A 1054 -32.09 16.63 -24.86
CA ASP A 1054 -31.66 15.90 -26.06
C ASP A 1054 -32.12 16.57 -27.37
N ALA A 1055 -33.32 17.17 -27.39
CA ALA A 1055 -33.89 17.77 -28.61
C ALA A 1055 -33.18 19.07 -29.05
N VAL A 1056 -32.47 19.73 -28.13
CA VAL A 1056 -31.74 20.97 -28.42
C VAL A 1056 -30.27 20.69 -28.76
N TRP A 1057 -29.66 19.67 -28.15
CA TRP A 1057 -28.30 19.23 -28.51
C TRP A 1057 -28.23 18.67 -29.94
N GLU A 1058 -29.26 17.95 -30.39
CA GLU A 1058 -29.41 17.56 -31.80
C GLU A 1058 -29.52 18.78 -32.74
N ASN A 1059 -30.21 19.84 -32.32
CA ASN A 1059 -30.32 21.07 -33.11
C ASN A 1059 -29.02 21.88 -33.16
N TRP A 1060 -28.22 21.89 -32.08
CA TRP A 1060 -26.95 22.63 -32.04
C TRP A 1060 -25.83 21.88 -32.78
N SER A 1061 -25.76 20.56 -32.64
CA SER A 1061 -24.82 19.71 -33.39
C SER A 1061 -25.11 19.72 -34.90
N ARG A 1062 -26.38 19.75 -35.31
CA ARG A 1062 -26.75 19.91 -36.73
C ARG A 1062 -26.39 21.29 -37.29
N LYS A 1063 -26.52 22.37 -36.52
CA LYS A 1063 -26.18 23.73 -36.97
C LYS A 1063 -24.67 24.01 -36.99
N GLY A 1064 -23.90 23.44 -36.06
CA GLY A 1064 -22.43 23.57 -36.07
C GLY A 1064 -21.74 22.83 -37.23
N PHE A 1065 -22.35 21.76 -37.75
CA PHE A 1065 -21.85 21.07 -38.95
C PHE A 1065 -22.09 21.85 -40.25
N LEU A 1066 -23.14 22.68 -40.29
CA LEU A 1066 -23.48 23.48 -41.49
C LEU A 1066 -22.58 24.71 -41.68
N SER A 1067 -21.89 25.19 -40.64
CA SER A 1067 -20.93 26.30 -40.77
C SER A 1067 -19.50 25.87 -41.09
N ALA A 1068 -19.22 24.56 -41.16
CA ALA A 1068 -17.92 24.01 -41.55
C ALA A 1068 -17.85 23.59 -43.03
N VAL A 1069 -18.93 23.82 -43.79
CA VAL A 1069 -19.07 23.47 -45.23
C VAL A 1069 -19.31 24.72 -46.09
N HIS A 1070 -19.07 25.93 -45.57
CA HIS A 1070 -18.99 27.16 -46.37
C HIS A 1070 -17.74 27.96 -46.05
#